data_AF-A0A3N5ELS6-F1
#
_entry.id   AF-A0A3N5ELS6-F1
#
_cell.length_a   1.000
_cell.length_b   1.000
_cell.length_c   1.000
_cell.angle_alpha   90.00
_cell.angle_beta   90.00
_cell.angle_gamma   90.00
#
_symmetry.space_group_name_H-M   'P 1'
#
loop_
_entity.id
_entity.type
_entity.pdbx_description
1 polymer ?
#
loop_
_entity_poly.entity_id
_entity_poly.type
_entity_poly.pdbx_seq_one_letter_code
_entity_poly.pdbx_strand_id
1 'polypeptide(L)'
;LRITPDSARIYINDSNTKGAKGGFAVGGLSGSTKAGSAEFLRITPDSARIYINDSNTKGAKGGFAVGGLSGSTKSPSGNFLDLTPDNYFIGQEAGKSITTGLYNSFIGYQSGQVNTVGNNNLFLGYQSGYSNIDGDRNTFLGNKAGYTNTNGFSNVFVGDSAGYSNSGGYYNVIIGTKAGHFNNASFNTFLGYKAGYNTSSGIANMFLGYLAGYSNTTGYRNVFMGYFAGRNNTTGYTNTLIGSSAGMSLSSGNSNIMIGANAGQSFYGGDDNIFIGNNSGATVKGSTSIANNNIFIGSSAGNKVTTGSNNLMIGTESGLANTTGYYNTFMGYQSGFNNTIGYNNTFMGYQSGFTNTSGNYNLFLGHQSGYSNLDGSYNFFMGYQSGYSNTTGDFNLFIGRRSGYLNTTGSRNTFFGSNSGDSNTTGEDNLFIGSGSGSSNTEGNYNTFLGSAAGAANTTGIRNTFLGYMSGYQNTTGNSNTFLGQYTGYSNTTGFYNIFIGITAGGANTTGARNVFIGDQSGYSCATGHSNVFLGYEAGYNVVNSSNKLYISNSKDWPNPLIGGDFSTGRVGINRMPTTYALEVNGTIWANGAQITAGNTTWSDARFKKNIITINNALVNVCALRGVTYDWDNVNSNTSNFPKGKQIGVIAQEVEKIFPELVTTGEDGYKSVAYEKMSALLVEAIKEQQKQIEALKAELESIKAMLKK
;
A
#
# COMPACT_ATOMS: atom_id res chain seq x y z
N LEU A 1 -68.79 60.30 -26.28
CA LEU A 1 -67.96 59.20 -25.73
C LEU A 1 -66.79 59.00 -26.68
N ARG A 2 -65.55 59.19 -26.22
CA ARG A 2 -64.36 58.79 -26.99
C ARG A 2 -63.79 57.54 -26.34
N ILE A 3 -63.74 56.45 -27.09
CA ILE A 3 -63.10 55.19 -26.69
C ILE A 3 -61.78 55.10 -27.44
N THR A 4 -60.68 54.91 -26.71
CA THR A 4 -59.43 54.38 -27.23
C THR A 4 -59.28 52.94 -26.73
N PRO A 5 -58.38 52.12 -27.30
CA PRO A 5 -58.22 50.72 -26.87
C PRO A 5 -57.95 50.59 -25.36
N ASP A 6 -57.42 51.64 -24.74
CA ASP A 6 -56.96 51.64 -23.34
C ASP A 6 -57.79 52.54 -22.41
N SER A 7 -58.79 53.30 -22.89
CA SER A 7 -59.63 54.13 -22.01
C SER A 7 -60.94 54.60 -22.63
N ALA A 8 -61.95 54.84 -21.79
CA ALA A 8 -63.18 55.53 -22.15
C ALA A 8 -63.26 56.90 -21.45
N ARG A 9 -63.41 57.99 -22.23
CA ARG A 9 -63.65 59.35 -21.72
C ARG A 9 -65.03 59.85 -22.15
N ILE A 10 -65.78 60.41 -21.20
CA ILE A 10 -67.12 60.99 -21.42
C ILE A 10 -67.03 62.51 -21.30
N TYR A 11 -67.51 63.22 -22.33
CA TYR A 11 -67.73 64.66 -22.31
C TYR A 11 -69.24 64.91 -22.17
N ILE A 12 -69.63 65.82 -21.29
CA ILE A 12 -71.02 66.27 -21.11
C ILE A 12 -71.18 67.59 -21.84
N ASN A 13 -72.24 67.73 -22.63
CA ASN A 13 -72.59 68.92 -23.38
C ASN A 13 -73.76 69.64 -22.68
N ASP A 14 -73.63 70.93 -22.38
CA ASP A 14 -74.59 71.71 -21.56
C ASP A 14 -75.81 72.26 -22.35
N SER A 15 -76.22 71.60 -23.43
CA SER A 15 -77.46 71.94 -24.13
C SER A 15 -78.66 71.19 -23.55
N ASN A 16 -79.68 71.93 -23.11
CA ASN A 16 -80.92 71.50 -22.43
C ASN A 16 -81.87 70.60 -23.27
N THR A 17 -81.41 69.44 -23.75
CA THR A 17 -82.28 68.39 -24.32
C THR A 17 -82.09 67.05 -23.61
N LYS A 18 -83.20 66.48 -23.11
CA LYS A 18 -83.25 65.18 -22.43
C LYS A 18 -83.17 64.03 -23.45
N GLY A 19 -82.02 63.37 -23.52
CA GLY A 19 -81.85 62.04 -24.13
C GLY A 19 -81.87 60.92 -23.07
N ALA A 20 -82.36 59.73 -23.45
CA ALA A 20 -82.48 58.58 -22.56
C ALA A 20 -81.11 58.11 -22.03
N LYS A 21 -80.96 58.19 -20.70
CA LYS A 21 -79.91 57.64 -19.82
C LYS A 21 -78.81 56.83 -20.52
N GLY A 22 -77.68 57.49 -20.78
CA GLY A 22 -76.38 56.86 -21.01
C GLY A 22 -75.39 57.35 -19.96
N GLY A 23 -75.49 56.81 -18.73
CA GLY A 23 -74.61 57.19 -17.63
C GLY A 23 -74.75 56.25 -16.44
N PHE A 24 -73.63 55.84 -15.86
CA PHE A 24 -73.56 55.04 -14.64
C PHE A 24 -74.06 55.90 -13.45
N ALA A 25 -75.16 55.48 -12.82
CA ALA A 25 -75.72 56.16 -11.65
C ALA A 25 -75.89 55.16 -10.51
N VAL A 26 -75.25 55.41 -9.37
CA VAL A 26 -75.54 54.74 -8.09
C VAL A 26 -76.38 55.70 -7.26
N GLY A 27 -77.63 55.33 -7.03
CA GLY A 27 -78.55 56.07 -6.19
C GLY A 27 -79.55 55.13 -5.53
N GLY A 28 -79.78 55.33 -4.23
CA GLY A 28 -80.84 54.62 -3.50
C GLY A 28 -82.20 55.09 -4.01
N LEU A 29 -82.88 54.25 -4.79
CA LEU A 29 -84.29 54.45 -5.14
C LEU A 29 -85.15 53.86 -4.03
N SER A 30 -85.28 54.59 -2.92
CA SER A 30 -86.38 54.36 -1.98
C SER A 30 -87.34 55.53 -2.05
N GLY A 31 -88.60 55.25 -2.40
CA GLY A 31 -89.67 56.21 -2.31
C GLY A 31 -90.09 56.35 -0.86
N SER A 32 -89.31 57.04 -0.04
CA SER A 32 -89.77 57.79 1.15
C SER A 32 -88.59 58.26 2.02
N THR A 33 -88.58 59.57 2.26
CA THR A 33 -88.07 60.29 3.45
C THR A 33 -86.71 59.93 4.06
N LYS A 34 -85.75 60.84 3.85
CA LYS A 34 -84.70 61.31 4.77
C LYS A 34 -84.16 60.26 5.77
N ALA A 35 -83.19 59.46 5.32
CA ALA A 35 -82.13 58.96 6.19
C ALA A 35 -80.79 59.52 5.69
N GLY A 36 -79.86 59.82 6.60
CA GLY A 36 -78.58 60.49 6.32
C GLY A 36 -77.80 59.83 5.18
N SER A 37 -77.04 60.63 4.45
CA SER A 37 -76.21 60.20 3.31
C SER A 37 -75.33 59.01 3.70
N ALA A 38 -75.68 57.82 3.20
CA ALA A 38 -74.84 56.64 3.29
C ALA A 38 -74.01 56.53 2.00
N GLU A 39 -72.69 56.39 2.16
CA GLU A 39 -71.76 56.17 1.05
C GLU A 39 -71.94 54.73 0.55
N PHE A 40 -72.68 54.52 -0.54
CA PHE A 40 -72.95 53.18 -1.09
C PHE A 40 -71.88 52.69 -2.07
N LEU A 41 -71.20 53.62 -2.74
CA LEU A 41 -70.11 53.35 -3.65
C LEU A 41 -69.15 54.53 -3.58
N ARG A 42 -67.88 54.26 -3.27
CA ARG A 42 -66.80 55.22 -3.42
C ARG A 42 -65.83 54.70 -4.45
N ILE A 43 -65.57 55.54 -5.45
CA ILE A 43 -64.53 55.32 -6.44
C ILE A 43 -63.50 56.42 -6.23
N THR A 44 -62.28 55.99 -5.90
CA THR A 44 -61.09 56.82 -5.95
C THR A 44 -60.24 56.37 -7.14
N PRO A 45 -59.23 57.13 -7.58
CA PRO A 45 -58.37 56.71 -8.70
C PRO A 45 -57.69 55.35 -8.50
N ASP A 46 -57.54 54.92 -7.25
CA ASP A 46 -56.84 53.72 -6.80
C ASP A 46 -57.76 52.57 -6.32
N SER A 47 -59.08 52.78 -6.15
CA SER A 47 -59.99 51.69 -5.75
C SER A 47 -61.48 51.97 -6.00
N ALA A 48 -62.29 50.91 -6.06
CA ALA A 48 -63.75 50.99 -5.99
C ALA A 48 -64.25 50.14 -4.80
N ARG A 49 -65.04 50.72 -3.91
CA ARG A 49 -65.55 50.07 -2.70
C ARG A 49 -67.07 50.17 -2.62
N ILE A 50 -67.73 49.02 -2.43
CA ILE A 50 -69.19 48.90 -2.31
C ILE A 50 -69.55 48.57 -0.86
N TYR A 51 -70.52 49.28 -0.29
CA TYR A 51 -71.04 49.02 1.05
C TYR A 51 -72.46 48.45 0.96
N ILE A 52 -72.73 47.34 1.65
CA ILE A 52 -74.06 46.69 1.71
C ILE A 52 -74.60 46.82 3.14
N ASN A 53 -75.88 47.15 3.28
CA ASN A 53 -76.55 47.30 4.57
C ASN A 53 -77.13 45.95 5.05
N ASP A 54 -76.75 45.50 6.25
CA ASP A 54 -77.03 44.15 6.78
C ASP A 54 -78.32 44.08 7.65
N SER A 55 -79.31 44.93 7.37
CA SER A 55 -80.59 44.88 8.07
C SER A 55 -81.53 43.87 7.41
N ASN A 56 -81.94 42.83 8.15
CA ASN A 56 -82.76 41.65 7.79
C ASN A 56 -84.18 41.89 7.21
N THR A 57 -84.48 43.07 6.65
CA THR A 57 -85.78 43.36 6.03
C THR A 57 -85.79 43.02 4.54
N LYS A 58 -86.67 42.08 4.14
CA LYS A 58 -86.93 41.69 2.74
C LYS A 58 -87.47 42.88 1.92
N GLY A 59 -86.58 43.58 1.22
CA GLY A 59 -86.93 44.52 0.15
C GLY A 59 -87.07 43.80 -1.19
N ALA A 60 -87.99 44.28 -2.04
CA ALA A 60 -88.31 43.64 -3.33
C ALA A 60 -87.12 43.57 -4.31
N LYS A 61 -86.10 44.45 -4.19
CA LYS A 61 -84.83 44.44 -4.94
C LYS A 61 -83.73 45.16 -4.14
N GLY A 62 -82.62 44.48 -3.87
CA GLY A 62 -81.42 45.04 -3.21
C GLY A 62 -80.55 45.86 -4.17
N GLY A 63 -79.79 46.82 -3.63
CA GLY A 63 -79.16 47.93 -4.36
C GLY A 63 -78.06 47.61 -5.40
N PHE A 64 -77.71 46.34 -5.61
CA PHE A 64 -76.83 45.92 -6.70
C PHE A 64 -77.36 44.65 -7.36
N ALA A 65 -78.13 44.80 -8.44
CA ALA A 65 -78.65 43.68 -9.23
C ALA A 65 -78.13 43.81 -10.67
N VAL A 66 -77.27 42.88 -11.09
CA VAL A 66 -76.87 42.74 -12.51
C VAL A 66 -77.93 41.89 -13.21
N GLY A 67 -78.93 42.55 -13.80
CA GLY A 67 -79.96 41.89 -14.61
C GLY A 67 -79.84 42.32 -16.08
N GLY A 68 -79.73 41.34 -16.98
CA GLY A 68 -79.79 41.60 -18.43
C GLY A 68 -81.18 42.08 -18.84
N LEU A 69 -81.26 43.23 -19.51
CA LEU A 69 -82.47 43.68 -20.19
C LEU A 69 -82.52 43.01 -21.58
N SER A 70 -83.06 41.79 -21.67
CA SER A 70 -83.52 41.26 -22.96
C SER A 70 -84.72 40.32 -22.77
N GLY A 71 -85.79 40.59 -23.53
CA GLY A 71 -87.05 39.84 -23.51
C GLY A 71 -86.99 38.47 -24.19
N SER A 72 -86.06 37.60 -23.83
CA SER A 72 -86.00 36.23 -24.34
C SER A 72 -85.58 35.24 -23.25
N THR A 73 -86.45 34.26 -23.03
CA THR A 73 -86.29 32.98 -22.33
C THR A 73 -85.14 32.84 -21.32
N LYS A 74 -85.53 32.71 -20.04
CA LYS A 74 -84.71 32.38 -18.86
C LYS A 74 -83.61 31.35 -19.17
N SER A 75 -82.39 31.84 -19.40
CA SER A 75 -81.18 31.02 -19.26
C SER A 75 -80.85 30.94 -17.75
N PRO A 76 -80.33 29.82 -17.23
CA PRO A 76 -80.02 29.68 -15.82
C PRO A 76 -79.10 30.81 -15.36
N SER A 77 -79.45 31.46 -14.25
CA SER A 77 -78.63 32.49 -13.62
C SER A 77 -77.31 31.86 -13.15
N GLY A 78 -76.21 32.10 -13.85
CA GLY A 78 -74.89 31.82 -13.32
C GLY A 78 -74.59 32.81 -12.19
N ASN A 79 -74.32 32.33 -10.98
CA ASN A 79 -73.74 33.15 -9.93
C ASN A 79 -72.27 33.40 -10.31
N PHE A 80 -71.92 34.66 -10.55
CA PHE A 80 -70.55 35.08 -10.88
C PHE A 80 -69.78 35.56 -9.65
N LEU A 81 -70.49 35.88 -8.56
CA LEU A 81 -69.93 36.36 -7.30
C LEU A 81 -70.86 35.92 -6.16
N ASP A 82 -70.32 35.20 -5.19
CA ASP A 82 -71.02 34.74 -3.99
C ASP A 82 -70.08 34.90 -2.79
N LEU A 83 -70.33 35.90 -1.94
CA LEU A 83 -69.46 36.25 -0.80
C LEU A 83 -70.27 36.16 0.48
N THR A 84 -70.06 35.10 1.24
CA THR A 84 -70.67 34.85 2.55
C THR A 84 -69.59 34.73 3.62
N PRO A 85 -69.91 34.88 4.92
CA PRO A 85 -68.96 34.60 5.99
C PRO A 85 -68.39 33.18 5.94
N ASP A 86 -69.18 32.24 5.40
CA ASP A 86 -68.80 30.84 5.28
C ASP A 86 -67.97 30.58 4.02
N ASN A 87 -68.15 31.30 2.91
CA ASN A 87 -67.46 31.02 1.65
C ASN A 87 -67.35 32.25 0.74
N TYR A 88 -66.21 32.39 0.04
CA TYR A 88 -65.93 33.47 -0.91
C TYR A 88 -65.69 32.93 -2.33
N PHE A 89 -66.67 33.07 -3.24
CA PHE A 89 -66.60 32.62 -4.63
C PHE A 89 -66.66 33.76 -5.64
N ILE A 90 -65.71 33.79 -6.55
CA ILE A 90 -65.58 34.81 -7.61
C ILE A 90 -65.28 34.10 -8.93
N GLY A 91 -66.21 34.12 -9.88
CA GLY A 91 -66.06 33.47 -11.19
C GLY A 91 -67.22 32.53 -11.52
N GLN A 92 -67.46 32.33 -12.81
CA GLN A 92 -68.55 31.48 -13.27
C GLN A 92 -68.38 30.03 -12.80
N GLU A 93 -69.42 29.48 -12.17
CA GLU A 93 -69.48 28.12 -11.63
C GLU A 93 -68.41 27.81 -10.56
N ALA A 94 -67.80 28.82 -9.96
CA ALA A 94 -66.95 28.63 -8.80
C ALA A 94 -67.77 28.10 -7.62
N GLY A 95 -67.35 27.00 -7.00
CA GLY A 95 -68.05 26.38 -5.85
C GLY A 95 -69.46 25.85 -6.14
N LYS A 96 -69.84 25.67 -7.42
CA LYS A 96 -71.22 25.35 -7.85
C LYS A 96 -71.89 24.19 -7.10
N SER A 97 -71.12 23.17 -6.73
CA SER A 97 -71.65 21.93 -6.15
C SER A 97 -71.61 21.89 -4.62
N ILE A 98 -71.26 23.00 -3.94
CA ILE A 98 -71.15 23.02 -2.48
C ILE A 98 -72.51 22.75 -1.84
N THR A 99 -72.51 21.82 -0.88
CA THR A 99 -73.68 21.45 -0.07
C THR A 99 -73.46 21.81 1.39
N THR A 100 -72.35 21.36 1.99
CA THR A 100 -72.02 21.61 3.41
C THR A 100 -70.59 22.08 3.63
N GLY A 101 -69.78 22.28 2.58
CA GLY A 101 -68.41 22.74 2.70
C GLY A 101 -68.31 24.21 3.15
N LEU A 102 -67.44 24.48 4.13
CA LEU A 102 -67.26 25.79 4.78
C LEU A 102 -65.83 26.32 4.68
N TYR A 103 -65.70 27.62 4.82
CA TYR A 103 -64.48 28.43 4.84
C TYR A 103 -63.63 28.31 3.56
N ASN A 104 -64.28 28.17 2.40
CA ASN A 104 -63.60 28.07 1.12
C ASN A 104 -63.47 29.44 0.44
N SER A 105 -62.38 29.65 -0.29
CA SER A 105 -62.12 30.83 -1.11
C SER A 105 -61.78 30.42 -2.54
N PHE A 106 -62.74 30.52 -3.47
CA PHE A 106 -62.56 30.11 -4.87
C PHE A 106 -62.64 31.31 -5.83
N ILE A 107 -61.61 31.49 -6.64
CA ILE A 107 -61.50 32.61 -7.56
C ILE A 107 -61.06 32.10 -8.93
N GLY A 108 -61.93 32.18 -9.93
CA GLY A 108 -61.68 31.74 -11.31
C GLY A 108 -62.82 30.92 -11.90
N TYR A 109 -62.81 30.78 -13.23
CA TYR A 109 -63.80 29.97 -13.94
C TYR A 109 -63.72 28.50 -13.49
N GLN A 110 -64.84 27.96 -13.01
CA GLN A 110 -64.99 26.57 -12.55
C GLN A 110 -63.98 26.17 -11.45
N SER A 111 -63.51 27.12 -10.65
CA SER A 111 -62.65 26.82 -9.52
C SER A 111 -63.45 26.13 -8.41
N GLY A 112 -62.99 24.96 -7.96
CA GLY A 112 -63.73 24.15 -6.97
C GLY A 112 -65.13 23.72 -7.42
N GLN A 113 -65.38 23.58 -8.73
CA GLN A 113 -66.73 23.38 -9.27
C GLN A 113 -67.47 22.18 -8.65
N VAL A 114 -66.78 21.06 -8.45
CA VAL A 114 -67.37 19.81 -7.95
C VAL A 114 -67.26 19.69 -6.42
N ASN A 115 -66.71 20.68 -5.71
CA ASN A 115 -66.57 20.63 -4.24
C ASN A 115 -67.94 20.49 -3.59
N THR A 116 -68.19 19.41 -2.83
CA THR A 116 -69.49 19.18 -2.19
C THR A 116 -69.43 19.43 -0.69
N VAL A 117 -68.47 18.81 0.01
CA VAL A 117 -68.34 18.84 1.47
C VAL A 117 -66.98 19.35 1.95
N GLY A 118 -66.01 19.53 1.05
CA GLY A 118 -64.65 19.96 1.39
C GLY A 118 -64.59 21.38 1.97
N ASN A 119 -63.72 21.56 2.96
CA ASN A 119 -63.62 22.74 3.83
C ASN A 119 -62.23 23.38 3.79
N ASN A 120 -62.16 24.67 4.12
CA ASN A 120 -60.92 25.42 4.31
C ASN A 120 -60.00 25.41 3.06
N ASN A 121 -60.57 25.36 1.86
CA ASN A 121 -59.80 25.33 0.62
C ASN A 121 -59.63 26.74 0.02
N LEU A 122 -58.45 27.05 -0.50
CA LEU A 122 -58.15 28.26 -1.27
C LEU A 122 -57.80 27.86 -2.70
N PHE A 123 -58.69 28.14 -3.66
CA PHE A 123 -58.45 27.86 -5.08
C PHE A 123 -58.47 29.16 -5.89
N LEU A 124 -57.41 29.42 -6.65
CA LEU A 124 -57.27 30.63 -7.46
C LEU A 124 -56.72 30.28 -8.85
N GLY A 125 -57.56 30.40 -9.88
CA GLY A 125 -57.20 30.13 -11.27
C GLY A 125 -58.27 29.39 -12.07
N TYR A 126 -58.09 29.29 -13.39
CA TYR A 126 -58.97 28.54 -14.28
C TYR A 126 -58.99 27.06 -13.89
N GLN A 127 -60.16 26.51 -13.54
CA GLN A 127 -60.36 25.12 -13.15
C GLN A 127 -59.44 24.62 -12.03
N SER A 128 -59.00 25.52 -11.14
CA SER A 128 -58.22 25.15 -9.96
C SER A 128 -59.09 24.36 -8.98
N GLY A 129 -58.64 23.16 -8.57
CA GLY A 129 -59.39 22.26 -7.69
C GLY A 129 -60.72 21.75 -8.27
N TYR A 130 -60.85 21.67 -9.61
CA TYR A 130 -62.11 21.38 -10.31
C TYR A 130 -62.90 20.19 -9.73
N SER A 131 -62.23 19.06 -9.52
CA SER A 131 -62.85 17.79 -9.09
C SER A 131 -62.75 17.51 -7.58
N ASN A 132 -62.43 18.52 -6.75
CA ASN A 132 -62.46 18.39 -5.29
C ASN A 132 -63.86 17.94 -4.88
N ILE A 133 -64.00 16.84 -4.13
CA ILE A 133 -65.31 16.37 -3.64
C ILE A 133 -65.38 16.68 -2.13
N ASP A 134 -64.47 16.08 -1.37
CA ASP A 134 -64.35 16.16 0.08
C ASP A 134 -62.93 16.52 0.55
N GLY A 135 -62.02 16.87 -0.36
CA GLY A 135 -60.67 17.32 -0.02
C GLY A 135 -60.67 18.60 0.82
N ASP A 136 -59.94 18.59 1.93
CA ASP A 136 -59.91 19.68 2.92
C ASP A 136 -58.55 20.38 3.00
N ARG A 137 -58.53 21.66 3.40
CA ARG A 137 -57.31 22.44 3.72
C ARG A 137 -56.31 22.53 2.57
N ASN A 138 -56.77 22.54 1.33
CA ASN A 138 -55.91 22.64 0.16
C ASN A 138 -55.72 24.09 -0.29
N THR A 139 -54.51 24.44 -0.74
CA THR A 139 -54.19 25.73 -1.36
C THR A 139 -53.74 25.52 -2.80
N PHE A 140 -54.60 25.79 -3.77
CA PHE A 140 -54.30 25.66 -5.19
C PHE A 140 -54.28 27.02 -5.90
N LEU A 141 -53.20 27.32 -6.59
CA LEU A 141 -52.98 28.57 -7.32
C LEU A 141 -52.46 28.29 -8.73
N GLY A 142 -53.25 28.58 -9.76
CA GLY A 142 -52.87 28.42 -11.16
C GLY A 142 -53.92 27.70 -11.99
N ASN A 143 -53.71 27.71 -13.31
CA ASN A 143 -54.54 27.00 -14.27
C ASN A 143 -54.48 25.48 -13.98
N LYS A 144 -55.62 24.85 -13.71
CA LYS A 144 -55.75 23.40 -13.48
C LYS A 144 -54.85 22.85 -12.36
N ALA A 145 -54.43 23.69 -11.41
CA ALA A 145 -53.76 23.21 -10.20
C ALA A 145 -54.72 22.30 -9.41
N GLY A 146 -54.30 21.07 -9.09
CA GLY A 146 -55.13 20.10 -8.38
C GLY A 146 -56.42 19.69 -9.10
N TYR A 147 -56.47 19.73 -10.43
CA TYR A 147 -57.71 19.58 -11.22
C TYR A 147 -58.53 18.31 -10.88
N THR A 148 -57.89 17.16 -10.67
CA THR A 148 -58.56 15.90 -10.32
C THR A 148 -58.42 15.51 -8.85
N ASN A 149 -58.07 16.47 -7.97
CA ASN A 149 -58.04 16.19 -6.53
C ASN A 149 -59.42 15.78 -6.06
N THR A 150 -59.67 14.52 -5.68
CA THR A 150 -61.01 14.10 -5.22
C THR A 150 -61.16 14.24 -3.72
N ASN A 151 -60.29 13.56 -2.97
CA ASN A 151 -60.29 13.50 -1.49
C ASN A 151 -58.93 13.86 -0.86
N GLY A 152 -57.95 14.31 -1.67
CA GLY A 152 -56.66 14.74 -1.15
C GLY A 152 -56.79 15.99 -0.28
N PHE A 153 -56.04 16.05 0.82
CA PHE A 153 -56.15 17.11 1.83
C PHE A 153 -54.79 17.68 2.24
N SER A 154 -54.80 18.91 2.75
CA SER A 154 -53.61 19.63 3.24
C SER A 154 -52.48 19.73 2.21
N ASN A 155 -52.83 19.91 0.92
CA ASN A 155 -51.88 20.08 -0.16
C ASN A 155 -51.70 21.57 -0.54
N VAL A 156 -50.50 21.94 -0.99
CA VAL A 156 -50.19 23.27 -1.54
C VAL A 156 -49.71 23.12 -2.98
N PHE A 157 -50.54 23.48 -3.96
CA PHE A 157 -50.21 23.40 -5.39
C PHE A 157 -50.16 24.79 -6.02
N VAL A 158 -49.04 25.17 -6.61
CA VAL A 158 -48.85 26.49 -7.23
C VAL A 158 -48.22 26.36 -8.62
N GLY A 159 -48.95 26.71 -9.67
CA GLY A 159 -48.49 26.69 -11.06
C GLY A 159 -49.49 26.05 -12.02
N ASP A 160 -49.22 26.19 -13.32
CA ASP A 160 -50.04 25.56 -14.36
C ASP A 160 -49.95 24.03 -14.26
N SER A 161 -51.09 23.38 -14.05
CA SER A 161 -51.24 21.92 -13.91
C SER A 161 -50.36 21.30 -12.81
N ALA A 162 -50.03 22.07 -11.76
CA ALA A 162 -49.35 21.54 -10.58
C ALA A 162 -50.27 20.54 -9.84
N GLY A 163 -49.80 19.32 -9.58
CA GLY A 163 -50.61 18.29 -8.90
C GLY A 163 -51.88 17.87 -9.66
N TYR A 164 -51.91 18.01 -10.98
CA TYR A 164 -53.11 17.84 -11.81
C TYR A 164 -53.90 16.54 -11.54
N SER A 165 -53.20 15.41 -11.47
CA SER A 165 -53.77 14.06 -11.30
C SER A 165 -53.76 13.53 -9.85
N ASN A 166 -53.73 14.41 -8.83
CA ASN A 166 -53.69 13.99 -7.43
C ASN A 166 -55.02 13.43 -6.92
N SER A 167 -55.43 12.22 -7.27
CA SER A 167 -56.74 11.67 -6.87
C SER A 167 -56.97 11.67 -5.34
N GLY A 168 -55.96 11.39 -4.52
CA GLY A 168 -56.09 11.33 -3.06
C GLY A 168 -54.84 11.54 -2.21
N GLY A 169 -53.73 12.01 -2.80
CA GLY A 169 -52.51 12.31 -2.05
C GLY A 169 -52.69 13.49 -1.09
N TYR A 170 -51.95 13.47 0.02
CA TYR A 170 -52.07 14.46 1.10
C TYR A 170 -50.70 14.93 1.62
N TYR A 171 -50.67 16.10 2.26
CA TYR A 171 -49.46 16.76 2.76
C TYR A 171 -48.37 16.98 1.68
N ASN A 172 -48.77 17.28 0.45
CA ASN A 172 -47.84 17.58 -0.63
C ASN A 172 -47.64 19.09 -0.80
N VAL A 173 -46.42 19.50 -1.15
CA VAL A 173 -46.07 20.87 -1.55
C VAL A 173 -45.53 20.82 -2.98
N ILE A 174 -46.30 21.29 -3.96
CA ILE A 174 -45.99 21.18 -5.39
C ILE A 174 -46.03 22.56 -6.04
N ILE A 175 -44.90 23.05 -6.52
CA ILE A 175 -44.75 24.40 -7.06
C ILE A 175 -44.03 24.35 -8.41
N GLY A 176 -44.64 24.88 -9.45
CA GLY A 176 -44.09 24.95 -10.80
C GLY A 176 -45.01 24.33 -11.86
N THR A 177 -44.82 24.74 -13.11
CA THR A 177 -45.59 24.22 -14.24
C THR A 177 -45.41 22.71 -14.38
N LYS A 178 -46.53 21.98 -14.32
CA LYS A 178 -46.62 20.51 -14.42
C LYS A 178 -45.77 19.78 -13.37
N ALA A 179 -45.37 20.44 -12.27
CA ALA A 179 -44.75 19.73 -11.15
C ALA A 179 -45.77 18.73 -10.58
N GLY A 180 -45.32 17.51 -10.27
CA GLY A 180 -46.17 16.45 -9.74
C GLY A 180 -47.43 16.17 -10.55
N HIS A 181 -47.41 16.32 -11.87
CA HIS A 181 -48.61 16.22 -12.70
C HIS A 181 -49.38 14.91 -12.46
N PHE A 182 -48.68 13.79 -12.34
CA PHE A 182 -49.28 12.48 -12.04
C PHE A 182 -49.24 12.08 -10.55
N ASN A 183 -48.80 12.98 -9.67
CA ASN A 183 -48.62 12.72 -8.23
C ASN A 183 -49.93 12.34 -7.55
N ASN A 184 -50.11 11.05 -7.30
CA ASN A 184 -51.18 10.51 -6.46
C ASN A 184 -50.64 9.91 -5.14
N ALA A 185 -49.51 10.44 -4.68
CA ALA A 185 -48.82 10.02 -3.47
C ALA A 185 -48.77 11.16 -2.43
N SER A 186 -48.28 10.85 -1.24
CA SER A 186 -48.33 11.72 -0.06
C SER A 186 -46.94 12.12 0.43
N PHE A 187 -46.86 13.23 1.18
CA PHE A 187 -45.65 13.76 1.79
C PHE A 187 -44.55 14.19 0.80
N ASN A 188 -44.93 14.55 -0.44
CA ASN A 188 -43.98 14.95 -1.47
C ASN A 188 -43.78 16.47 -1.52
N THR A 189 -42.54 16.91 -1.69
CA THR A 189 -42.17 18.32 -1.93
C THR A 189 -41.53 18.46 -3.30
N PHE A 190 -42.26 19.01 -4.27
CA PHE A 190 -41.80 19.21 -5.65
C PHE A 190 -41.75 20.71 -5.99
N LEU A 191 -40.61 21.20 -6.44
CA LEU A 191 -40.44 22.60 -6.84
C LEU A 191 -39.62 22.71 -8.14
N GLY A 192 -40.24 23.20 -9.21
CA GLY A 192 -39.61 23.41 -10.52
C GLY A 192 -40.45 22.89 -11.70
N TYR A 193 -40.04 23.23 -12.93
CA TYR A 193 -40.74 22.75 -14.13
C TYR A 193 -40.68 21.21 -14.22
N LYS A 194 -41.86 20.58 -14.20
CA LYS A 194 -42.03 19.11 -14.30
C LYS A 194 -41.19 18.31 -13.28
N ALA A 195 -40.91 18.88 -12.11
CA ALA A 195 -40.34 18.10 -11.00
C ALA A 195 -41.35 17.02 -10.56
N GLY A 196 -40.91 15.76 -10.43
CA GLY A 196 -41.78 14.63 -10.04
C GLY A 196 -42.96 14.35 -10.99
N TYR A 197 -42.83 14.69 -12.28
CA TYR A 197 -43.95 14.68 -13.23
C TYR A 197 -44.72 13.35 -13.28
N ASN A 198 -44.02 12.20 -13.28
CA ASN A 198 -44.63 10.86 -13.39
C ASN A 198 -44.87 10.15 -12.05
N THR A 199 -44.62 10.79 -10.90
CA THR A 199 -44.75 10.11 -9.59
C THR A 199 -46.18 9.63 -9.42
N SER A 200 -46.42 8.33 -9.24
CA SER A 200 -47.78 7.78 -9.13
C SER A 200 -48.11 7.32 -7.71
N SER A 201 -47.13 6.75 -6.99
CA SER A 201 -47.32 6.21 -5.62
C SER A 201 -46.11 6.40 -4.70
N GLY A 202 -44.99 6.96 -5.18
CA GLY A 202 -43.80 7.21 -4.38
C GLY A 202 -44.01 8.29 -3.31
N ILE A 203 -43.83 7.94 -2.03
CA ILE A 203 -44.05 8.83 -0.88
C ILE A 203 -42.75 9.47 -0.35
N ALA A 204 -42.90 10.58 0.36
CA ALA A 204 -41.82 11.24 1.10
C ALA A 204 -40.62 11.65 0.23
N ASN A 205 -40.87 12.06 -1.01
CA ASN A 205 -39.84 12.53 -1.95
C ASN A 205 -39.71 14.05 -1.92
N MET A 206 -38.48 14.56 -2.06
CA MET A 206 -38.17 15.97 -2.24
C MET A 206 -37.47 16.18 -3.58
N PHE A 207 -38.13 16.80 -4.55
CA PHE A 207 -37.58 17.08 -5.88
C PHE A 207 -37.54 18.58 -6.16
N LEU A 208 -36.34 19.14 -6.26
CA LEU A 208 -36.10 20.57 -6.48
C LEU A 208 -35.29 20.79 -7.77
N GLY A 209 -35.87 21.46 -8.76
CA GLY A 209 -35.20 21.84 -10.01
C GLY A 209 -35.93 21.42 -11.28
N TYR A 210 -35.39 21.86 -12.43
CA TYR A 210 -35.93 21.51 -13.74
C TYR A 210 -35.82 20.00 -13.98
N LEU A 211 -36.96 19.34 -14.18
CA LEU A 211 -37.07 17.90 -14.45
C LEU A 211 -36.42 16.99 -13.39
N ALA A 212 -36.26 17.46 -12.16
CA ALA A 212 -35.79 16.64 -11.04
C ALA A 212 -36.80 15.50 -10.76
N GLY A 213 -36.34 14.26 -10.71
CA GLY A 213 -37.19 13.08 -10.49
C GLY A 213 -38.29 12.87 -11.53
N TYR A 214 -38.14 13.40 -12.75
CA TYR A 214 -39.20 13.41 -13.77
C TYR A 214 -39.87 12.04 -14.02
N SER A 215 -39.09 10.97 -14.11
CA SER A 215 -39.56 9.62 -14.41
C SER A 215 -39.93 8.79 -13.19
N ASN A 216 -39.83 9.33 -11.98
CA ASN A 216 -40.13 8.59 -10.75
C ASN A 216 -41.58 8.14 -10.79
N THR A 217 -41.86 6.86 -10.53
CA THR A 217 -43.22 6.31 -10.49
C THR A 217 -43.56 5.86 -9.07
N THR A 218 -42.75 4.95 -8.52
CA THR A 218 -42.99 4.29 -7.22
C THR A 218 -41.87 4.53 -6.20
N GLY A 219 -40.72 5.06 -6.62
CA GLY A 219 -39.59 5.30 -5.72
C GLY A 219 -39.93 6.29 -4.61
N TYR A 220 -39.45 6.02 -3.39
CA TYR A 220 -39.83 6.74 -2.17
C TYR A 220 -38.61 7.21 -1.37
N ARG A 221 -38.80 8.19 -0.47
CA ARG A 221 -37.75 8.75 0.40
C ARG A 221 -36.51 9.26 -0.35
N ASN A 222 -36.69 9.79 -1.55
CA ASN A 222 -35.59 10.34 -2.34
C ASN A 222 -35.47 11.87 -2.14
N VAL A 223 -34.24 12.39 -2.17
CA VAL A 223 -33.92 13.82 -2.18
C VAL A 223 -33.17 14.16 -3.45
N PHE A 224 -33.84 14.76 -4.44
CA PHE A 224 -33.23 15.19 -5.70
C PHE A 224 -33.23 16.71 -5.82
N MET A 225 -32.05 17.30 -6.00
CA MET A 225 -31.89 18.75 -6.07
C MET A 225 -30.94 19.13 -7.21
N GLY A 226 -31.42 19.85 -8.22
CA GLY A 226 -30.64 20.33 -9.34
C GLY A 226 -31.30 20.12 -10.70
N TYR A 227 -30.72 20.72 -11.73
CA TYR A 227 -31.13 20.52 -13.12
C TYR A 227 -30.97 19.05 -13.50
N PHE A 228 -32.04 18.32 -13.83
CA PHE A 228 -32.04 16.88 -14.14
C PHE A 228 -31.57 15.91 -13.03
N ALA A 229 -31.52 16.32 -11.77
CA ALA A 229 -31.16 15.41 -10.68
C ALA A 229 -32.14 14.22 -10.61
N GLY A 230 -31.63 12.99 -10.67
CA GLY A 230 -32.43 11.76 -10.63
C GLY A 230 -33.49 11.63 -11.72
N ARG A 231 -33.32 12.29 -12.87
CA ARG A 231 -34.35 12.40 -13.92
C ARG A 231 -34.97 11.06 -14.32
N ASN A 232 -34.15 10.03 -14.50
CA ASN A 232 -34.58 8.71 -14.99
C ASN A 232 -34.91 7.71 -13.88
N ASN A 233 -34.86 8.11 -12.60
CA ASN A 233 -35.23 7.22 -11.50
C ASN A 233 -36.69 6.84 -11.66
N THR A 234 -37.02 5.55 -11.70
CA THR A 234 -38.41 5.05 -11.79
C THR A 234 -38.85 4.46 -10.45
N THR A 235 -38.07 3.53 -9.90
CA THR A 235 -38.41 2.75 -8.70
C THR A 235 -37.41 2.92 -7.54
N GLY A 236 -36.24 3.50 -7.77
CA GLY A 236 -35.18 3.64 -6.77
C GLY A 236 -35.63 4.46 -5.57
N TYR A 237 -35.20 4.04 -4.38
CA TYR A 237 -35.59 4.63 -3.09
C TYR A 237 -34.38 5.03 -2.24
N THR A 238 -34.62 5.88 -1.24
CA THR A 238 -33.60 6.34 -0.26
C THR A 238 -32.34 6.97 -0.89
N ASN A 239 -32.45 7.54 -2.08
CA ASN A 239 -31.32 8.18 -2.76
C ASN A 239 -31.24 9.70 -2.43
N THR A 240 -30.03 10.22 -2.27
CA THR A 240 -29.73 11.65 -2.16
C THR A 240 -28.91 12.11 -3.35
N LEU A 241 -29.52 12.82 -4.30
CA LEU A 241 -28.90 13.27 -5.55
C LEU A 241 -28.92 14.81 -5.63
N ILE A 242 -27.76 15.45 -5.49
CA ILE A 242 -27.65 16.91 -5.40
C ILE A 242 -26.63 17.42 -6.41
N GLY A 243 -27.06 18.22 -7.37
CA GLY A 243 -26.22 18.79 -8.42
C GLY A 243 -26.86 18.67 -9.80
N SER A 244 -26.35 19.43 -10.77
CA SER A 244 -26.78 19.31 -12.17
C SER A 244 -26.46 17.90 -12.68
N SER A 245 -27.47 17.20 -13.19
CA SER A 245 -27.39 15.84 -13.74
C SER A 245 -26.89 14.78 -12.76
N ALA A 246 -26.93 15.03 -11.45
CA ALA A 246 -26.57 14.04 -10.44
C ALA A 246 -27.50 12.82 -10.53
N GLY A 247 -26.94 11.63 -10.71
CA GLY A 247 -27.68 10.38 -10.91
C GLY A 247 -28.71 10.42 -12.04
N MET A 248 -28.47 11.19 -13.11
CA MET A 248 -29.46 11.42 -14.17
C MET A 248 -29.99 10.13 -14.78
N SER A 249 -29.13 9.12 -14.96
CA SER A 249 -29.47 7.82 -15.57
C SER A 249 -29.84 6.73 -14.56
N LEU A 250 -29.81 7.03 -13.25
CA LEU A 250 -30.15 6.06 -12.20
C LEU A 250 -31.60 5.62 -12.39
N SER A 251 -31.84 4.34 -12.66
CA SER A 251 -33.19 3.81 -12.97
C SER A 251 -33.89 3.20 -11.75
N SER A 252 -33.21 2.28 -11.05
CA SER A 252 -33.81 1.47 -9.96
C SER A 252 -32.89 1.22 -8.75
N GLY A 253 -31.76 1.92 -8.65
CA GLY A 253 -30.80 1.75 -7.56
C GLY A 253 -31.20 2.49 -6.27
N ASN A 254 -30.72 1.99 -5.14
CA ASN A 254 -31.19 2.37 -3.81
C ASN A 254 -30.06 2.88 -2.90
N SER A 255 -30.42 3.72 -1.93
CA SER A 255 -29.49 4.17 -0.89
C SER A 255 -28.21 4.84 -1.41
N ASN A 256 -28.26 5.44 -2.61
CA ASN A 256 -27.10 6.11 -3.19
C ASN A 256 -27.03 7.58 -2.77
N ILE A 257 -25.81 8.07 -2.56
CA ILE A 257 -25.49 9.49 -2.36
C ILE A 257 -24.71 9.96 -3.59
N MET A 258 -25.22 10.94 -4.33
CA MET A 258 -24.51 11.56 -5.46
C MET A 258 -24.56 13.07 -5.33
N ILE A 259 -23.43 13.70 -5.03
CA ILE A 259 -23.34 15.14 -4.76
C ILE A 259 -22.28 15.76 -5.66
N GLY A 260 -22.69 16.69 -6.51
CA GLY A 260 -21.83 17.38 -7.47
C GLY A 260 -22.39 17.36 -8.89
N ALA A 261 -21.92 18.28 -9.74
CA ALA A 261 -22.32 18.28 -11.14
C ALA A 261 -21.84 17.00 -11.84
N ASN A 262 -22.78 16.31 -12.51
CA ASN A 262 -22.63 15.02 -13.18
C ASN A 262 -22.16 13.86 -12.29
N ALA A 263 -22.26 13.96 -10.96
CA ALA A 263 -21.97 12.82 -10.09
C ALA A 263 -22.89 11.64 -10.45
N GLY A 264 -22.33 10.50 -10.83
CA GLY A 264 -23.11 9.33 -11.27
C GLY A 264 -24.00 9.56 -12.49
N GLN A 265 -23.69 10.50 -13.39
CA GLN A 265 -24.58 10.88 -14.51
C GLN A 265 -25.04 9.69 -15.36
N SER A 266 -24.13 8.79 -15.72
CA SER A 266 -24.40 7.60 -16.55
C SER A 266 -24.68 6.34 -15.73
N PHE A 267 -24.72 6.46 -14.40
CA PHE A 267 -24.90 5.33 -13.50
C PHE A 267 -26.29 4.73 -13.68
N TYR A 268 -26.36 3.49 -14.18
CA TYR A 268 -27.59 2.89 -14.70
C TYR A 268 -28.33 1.99 -13.68
N GLY A 269 -27.73 1.72 -12.53
CA GLY A 269 -28.23 0.89 -11.44
C GLY A 269 -27.12 0.65 -10.42
N GLY A 270 -27.47 0.37 -9.17
CA GLY A 270 -26.48 0.34 -8.08
C GLY A 270 -27.07 0.64 -6.73
N ASP A 271 -26.61 -0.10 -5.74
CA ASP A 271 -27.00 0.10 -4.35
C ASP A 271 -25.79 0.52 -3.52
N ASP A 272 -26.06 1.36 -2.53
CA ASP A 272 -25.11 1.71 -1.46
C ASP A 272 -23.82 2.41 -1.96
N ASN A 273 -23.94 3.28 -2.97
CA ASN A 273 -22.80 4.03 -3.49
C ASN A 273 -22.78 5.48 -2.98
N ILE A 274 -21.57 6.02 -2.77
CA ILE A 274 -21.33 7.41 -2.39
C ILE A 274 -20.43 8.06 -3.44
N PHE A 275 -20.97 8.95 -4.27
CA PHE A 275 -20.24 9.72 -5.28
C PHE A 275 -20.28 11.21 -4.94
N ILE A 276 -19.17 11.81 -4.56
CA ILE A 276 -19.10 13.22 -4.14
C ILE A 276 -18.00 13.92 -4.91
N GLY A 277 -18.38 14.89 -5.75
CA GLY A 277 -17.45 15.69 -6.57
C GLY A 277 -17.93 15.83 -8.00
N ASN A 278 -17.40 16.83 -8.71
CA ASN A 278 -17.70 17.01 -10.13
C ASN A 278 -17.22 15.79 -10.93
N ASN A 279 -18.12 15.21 -11.73
CA ASN A 279 -17.89 14.01 -12.53
C ASN A 279 -17.49 12.74 -11.74
N SER A 280 -17.66 12.71 -10.41
CA SER A 280 -17.41 11.50 -9.61
C SER A 280 -18.32 10.36 -10.08
N GLY A 281 -17.74 9.22 -10.48
CA GLY A 281 -18.50 8.10 -11.05
C GLY A 281 -19.35 8.43 -12.29
N ALA A 282 -19.05 9.51 -13.04
CA ALA A 282 -19.97 10.01 -14.07
C ALA A 282 -20.16 9.08 -15.27
N THR A 283 -19.12 8.34 -15.67
CA THR A 283 -19.19 7.42 -16.82
C THR A 283 -19.41 5.99 -16.40
N VAL A 284 -19.91 5.76 -15.17
CA VAL A 284 -20.08 4.40 -14.68
C VAL A 284 -21.18 3.69 -15.44
N LYS A 285 -20.79 2.81 -16.38
CA LYS A 285 -21.71 2.09 -17.27
C LYS A 285 -22.03 0.73 -16.66
N GLY A 286 -23.14 0.66 -15.93
CA GLY A 286 -23.75 -0.60 -15.55
C GLY A 286 -24.50 -1.19 -16.75
N SER A 287 -23.84 -2.01 -17.56
CA SER A 287 -24.57 -2.96 -18.42
C SER A 287 -24.79 -4.21 -17.58
N THR A 288 -25.99 -4.36 -17.02
CA THR A 288 -26.51 -5.56 -16.33
C THR A 288 -25.72 -6.14 -15.14
N SER A 289 -24.54 -5.60 -14.80
CA SER A 289 -23.76 -5.95 -13.61
C SER A 289 -23.52 -4.68 -12.81
N ILE A 290 -23.89 -4.73 -11.54
CA ILE A 290 -24.20 -3.55 -10.74
C ILE A 290 -22.96 -3.21 -9.88
N ALA A 291 -22.38 -2.03 -10.10
CA ALA A 291 -21.29 -1.52 -9.26
C ALA A 291 -21.85 -1.06 -7.90
N ASN A 292 -21.68 -1.87 -6.86
CA ASN A 292 -22.23 -1.64 -5.52
C ASN A 292 -21.14 -1.28 -4.51
N ASN A 293 -21.55 -0.65 -3.40
CA ASN A 293 -20.69 -0.38 -2.25
C ASN A 293 -19.43 0.43 -2.59
N ASN A 294 -19.50 1.32 -3.58
CA ASN A 294 -18.37 2.15 -3.95
C ASN A 294 -18.44 3.52 -3.27
N ILE A 295 -17.29 4.02 -2.80
CA ILE A 295 -17.15 5.37 -2.24
C ILE A 295 -16.17 6.12 -3.12
N PHE A 296 -16.65 7.05 -3.94
CA PHE A 296 -15.87 7.95 -4.77
C PHE A 296 -16.02 9.39 -4.28
N ILE A 297 -14.93 9.99 -3.82
CA ILE A 297 -14.93 11.36 -3.27
C ILE A 297 -13.77 12.13 -3.91
N GLY A 298 -14.09 13.12 -4.74
CA GLY A 298 -13.13 13.91 -5.49
C GLY A 298 -13.62 14.16 -6.91
N SER A 299 -13.05 15.16 -7.59
CA SER A 299 -13.40 15.38 -8.99
C SER A 299 -12.93 14.19 -9.83
N SER A 300 -13.83 13.62 -10.63
CA SER A 300 -13.58 12.46 -11.49
C SER A 300 -13.06 11.21 -10.77
N ALA A 301 -13.25 11.09 -9.45
CA ALA A 301 -12.93 9.85 -8.74
C ALA A 301 -13.78 8.68 -9.30
N GLY A 302 -13.14 7.53 -9.56
CA GLY A 302 -13.79 6.33 -10.09
C GLY A 302 -14.58 6.52 -11.39
N ASN A 303 -14.21 7.51 -12.22
CA ASN A 303 -15.04 7.96 -13.34
C ASN A 303 -15.39 6.84 -14.33
N LYS A 304 -14.45 5.93 -14.63
CA LYS A 304 -14.60 4.87 -15.63
C LYS A 304 -15.02 3.50 -15.06
N VAL A 305 -15.39 3.41 -13.78
CA VAL A 305 -15.81 2.13 -13.18
C VAL A 305 -17.01 1.60 -13.94
N THR A 306 -17.07 0.33 -14.31
CA THR A 306 -18.21 -0.25 -15.03
C THR A 306 -18.94 -1.24 -14.13
N THR A 307 -18.21 -2.26 -13.64
CA THR A 307 -18.75 -3.33 -12.79
C THR A 307 -17.97 -3.50 -11.48
N GLY A 308 -16.89 -2.74 -11.28
CA GLY A 308 -16.10 -2.78 -10.06
C GLY A 308 -16.93 -2.42 -8.83
N SER A 309 -16.90 -3.28 -7.80
CA SER A 309 -17.63 -3.08 -6.55
C SER A 309 -16.68 -3.02 -5.36
N ASN A 310 -17.16 -2.47 -4.24
CA ASN A 310 -16.41 -2.37 -2.99
C ASN A 310 -15.09 -1.58 -3.13
N ASN A 311 -15.07 -0.53 -3.95
CA ASN A 311 -13.90 0.33 -4.09
C ASN A 311 -14.05 1.61 -3.25
N LEU A 312 -12.97 2.02 -2.60
CA LEU A 312 -12.83 3.30 -1.92
C LEU A 312 -11.85 4.16 -2.72
N MET A 313 -12.31 5.25 -3.32
CA MET A 313 -11.49 6.19 -4.10
C MET A 313 -11.68 7.61 -3.59
N ILE A 314 -10.69 8.14 -2.90
CA ILE A 314 -10.71 9.49 -2.32
C ILE A 314 -9.57 10.31 -2.91
N GLY A 315 -9.87 11.45 -3.52
CA GLY A 315 -8.94 12.33 -4.20
C GLY A 315 -9.34 12.58 -5.65
N THR A 316 -8.94 13.73 -6.19
CA THR A 316 -9.16 14.07 -7.59
C THR A 316 -8.49 13.01 -8.47
N GLU A 317 -9.27 12.45 -9.41
CA GLU A 317 -8.87 11.41 -10.36
C GLU A 317 -8.31 10.13 -9.70
N SER A 318 -8.62 9.89 -8.43
CA SER A 318 -8.31 8.63 -7.77
C SER A 318 -9.07 7.49 -8.46
N GLY A 319 -8.34 6.45 -8.89
CA GLY A 319 -8.90 5.33 -9.63
C GLY A 319 -9.64 5.70 -10.92
N LEU A 320 -9.28 6.81 -11.58
CA LEU A 320 -9.98 7.34 -12.75
C LEU A 320 -10.28 6.27 -13.80
N ALA A 321 -9.27 5.46 -14.14
CA ALA A 321 -9.36 4.46 -15.22
C ALA A 321 -9.91 3.10 -14.78
N ASN A 322 -10.25 2.91 -13.50
CA ASN A 322 -10.70 1.60 -13.00
C ASN A 322 -11.97 1.21 -13.73
N THR A 323 -12.00 0.06 -14.39
CA THR A 323 -13.16 -0.45 -15.12
C THR A 323 -13.83 -1.54 -14.28
N THR A 324 -13.21 -2.70 -14.16
CA THR A 324 -13.78 -3.87 -13.48
C THR A 324 -13.09 -4.21 -12.15
N GLY A 325 -12.01 -3.51 -11.80
CA GLY A 325 -11.28 -3.73 -10.56
C GLY A 325 -12.17 -3.52 -9.31
N TYR A 326 -11.98 -4.37 -8.31
CA TYR A 326 -12.81 -4.45 -7.11
C TYR A 326 -11.94 -4.58 -5.84
N TYR A 327 -12.50 -4.26 -4.67
CA TYR A 327 -11.77 -4.22 -3.39
C TYR A 327 -10.52 -3.34 -3.40
N ASN A 328 -10.50 -2.27 -4.19
CA ASN A 328 -9.39 -1.32 -4.18
C ASN A 328 -9.63 -0.18 -3.20
N THR A 329 -8.58 0.25 -2.49
CA THR A 329 -8.56 1.44 -1.65
C THR A 329 -7.52 2.42 -2.18
N PHE A 330 -7.96 3.48 -2.84
CA PHE A 330 -7.13 4.52 -3.45
C PHE A 330 -7.39 5.86 -2.76
N MET A 331 -6.38 6.42 -2.09
CA MET A 331 -6.48 7.68 -1.36
C MET A 331 -5.33 8.63 -1.72
N GLY A 332 -5.64 9.72 -2.40
CA GLY A 332 -4.68 10.73 -2.84
C GLY A 332 -5.00 11.27 -4.23
N TYR A 333 -4.39 12.40 -4.59
CA TYR A 333 -4.46 12.91 -5.95
C TYR A 333 -3.86 11.87 -6.92
N GLN A 334 -4.66 11.41 -7.89
CA GLN A 334 -4.26 10.43 -8.90
C GLN A 334 -3.70 9.10 -8.35
N SER A 335 -4.07 8.70 -7.13
CA SER A 335 -3.73 7.36 -6.64
C SER A 335 -4.46 6.30 -7.48
N GLY A 336 -3.73 5.31 -7.99
CA GLY A 336 -4.29 4.26 -8.86
C GLY A 336 -4.90 4.77 -10.17
N PHE A 337 -4.43 5.93 -10.67
CA PHE A 337 -5.04 6.64 -11.82
C PHE A 337 -5.32 5.75 -13.04
N ASN A 338 -4.34 4.93 -13.46
CA ASN A 338 -4.46 4.03 -14.61
C ASN A 338 -4.93 2.61 -14.27
N ASN A 339 -5.32 2.32 -13.02
CA ASN A 339 -5.82 0.98 -12.65
C ASN A 339 -6.97 0.63 -13.57
N THR A 340 -6.93 -0.48 -14.30
CA THR A 340 -8.05 -0.87 -15.18
C THR A 340 -8.80 -2.04 -14.57
N ILE A 341 -8.13 -3.16 -14.35
CA ILE A 341 -8.72 -4.41 -13.86
C ILE A 341 -8.12 -4.88 -12.53
N GLY A 342 -7.03 -4.25 -12.07
CA GLY A 342 -6.36 -4.61 -10.83
C GLY A 342 -7.30 -4.57 -9.62
N TYR A 343 -7.14 -5.53 -8.71
CA TYR A 343 -8.03 -5.72 -7.57
C TYR A 343 -7.24 -5.99 -6.27
N ASN A 344 -7.90 -5.81 -5.12
CA ASN A 344 -7.30 -5.92 -3.79
C ASN A 344 -6.04 -5.04 -3.58
N ASN A 345 -5.98 -3.87 -4.22
CA ASN A 345 -4.87 -2.94 -4.05
C ASN A 345 -5.19 -1.85 -3.03
N THR A 346 -4.22 -1.44 -2.22
CA THR A 346 -4.31 -0.30 -1.32
C THR A 346 -3.23 0.71 -1.67
N PHE A 347 -3.61 1.84 -2.27
CA PHE A 347 -2.71 2.92 -2.68
C PHE A 347 -3.05 4.19 -1.91
N MET A 348 -2.11 4.71 -1.11
CA MET A 348 -2.29 5.92 -0.32
C MET A 348 -1.12 6.87 -0.52
N GLY A 349 -1.40 8.05 -1.09
CA GLY A 349 -0.41 9.08 -1.38
C GLY A 349 -0.64 9.76 -2.73
N TYR A 350 0.03 10.90 -2.93
CA TYR A 350 0.07 11.56 -4.24
C TYR A 350 0.67 10.60 -5.27
N GLN A 351 -0.10 10.26 -6.32
CA GLN A 351 0.32 9.40 -7.42
C GLN A 351 0.87 8.02 -7.00
N SER A 352 0.45 7.48 -5.86
CA SER A 352 0.78 6.09 -5.48
C SER A 352 0.12 5.11 -6.46
N GLY A 353 0.89 4.19 -7.04
CA GLY A 353 0.37 3.22 -8.03
C GLY A 353 -0.17 3.86 -9.31
N PHE A 354 0.35 5.02 -9.72
CA PHE A 354 -0.21 5.84 -10.81
C PHE A 354 -0.43 5.08 -12.13
N THR A 355 0.54 4.27 -12.55
CA THR A 355 0.45 3.50 -13.82
C THR A 355 -0.09 2.09 -13.67
N ASN A 356 -0.52 1.64 -12.47
CA ASN A 356 -0.96 0.25 -12.27
C ASN A 356 -2.06 -0.05 -13.27
N THR A 357 -1.98 -1.11 -14.06
CA THR A 357 -3.01 -1.50 -15.03
C THR A 357 -3.77 -2.72 -14.54
N SER A 358 -3.04 -3.80 -14.22
CA SER A 358 -3.62 -5.09 -13.81
C SER A 358 -2.99 -5.73 -12.58
N GLY A 359 -1.95 -5.11 -12.01
CA GLY A 359 -1.30 -5.59 -10.78
C GLY A 359 -2.28 -5.71 -9.61
N ASN A 360 -2.12 -6.76 -8.82
CA ASN A 360 -3.04 -7.14 -7.75
C ASN A 360 -2.35 -7.28 -6.40
N TYR A 361 -3.11 -7.18 -5.31
CA TYR A 361 -2.63 -7.41 -3.95
C TYR A 361 -1.43 -6.53 -3.57
N ASN A 362 -1.37 -5.30 -4.10
CA ASN A 362 -0.30 -4.36 -3.81
C ASN A 362 -0.69 -3.39 -2.69
N LEU A 363 0.25 -3.07 -1.81
CA LEU A 363 0.12 -2.06 -0.75
C LEU A 363 1.16 -0.97 -0.95
N PHE A 364 0.75 0.19 -1.47
CA PHE A 364 1.62 1.34 -1.76
C PHE A 364 1.25 2.52 -0.88
N LEU A 365 2.15 2.90 0.03
CA LEU A 365 1.96 3.95 1.03
C LEU A 365 3.06 5.01 0.92
N GLY A 366 2.77 6.13 0.27
CA GLY A 366 3.71 7.23 0.10
C GLY A 366 3.53 8.03 -1.19
N HIS A 367 4.14 9.20 -1.24
CA HIS A 367 4.20 10.00 -2.47
C HIS A 367 4.98 9.22 -3.54
N GLN A 368 4.31 8.90 -4.65
CA GLN A 368 4.84 8.16 -5.79
C GLN A 368 5.43 6.77 -5.43
N SER A 369 4.95 6.14 -4.35
CA SER A 369 5.27 4.74 -4.08
C SER A 369 4.64 3.84 -5.17
N GLY A 370 5.44 2.98 -5.80
CA GLY A 370 4.97 2.12 -6.90
C GLY A 370 4.46 2.89 -8.12
N TYR A 371 4.96 4.11 -8.38
CA TYR A 371 4.44 5.01 -9.42
C TYR A 371 4.32 4.35 -10.79
N SER A 372 5.37 3.63 -11.23
CA SER A 372 5.46 2.96 -12.53
C SER A 372 4.98 1.50 -12.54
N ASN A 373 4.37 1.00 -11.44
CA ASN A 373 3.85 -0.38 -11.40
C ASN A 373 2.87 -0.55 -12.54
N LEU A 374 3.08 -1.54 -13.41
CA LEU A 374 2.18 -1.84 -14.52
C LEU A 374 1.33 -3.05 -14.13
N ASP A 375 1.98 -4.21 -14.01
CA ASP A 375 1.31 -5.49 -13.73
C ASP A 375 1.90 -6.22 -12.52
N GLY A 376 2.93 -5.66 -11.88
CA GLY A 376 3.54 -6.22 -10.68
C GLY A 376 2.51 -6.44 -9.56
N SER A 377 2.58 -7.58 -8.89
CA SER A 377 1.63 -8.05 -7.89
C SER A 377 2.32 -8.47 -6.58
N TYR A 378 1.56 -8.47 -5.49
CA TYR A 378 2.03 -8.83 -4.16
C TYR A 378 3.21 -7.96 -3.66
N ASN A 379 3.25 -6.70 -4.06
CA ASN A 379 4.28 -5.77 -3.63
C ASN A 379 3.82 -4.91 -2.45
N PHE A 380 4.70 -4.72 -1.47
CA PHE A 380 4.52 -3.80 -0.35
C PHE A 380 5.55 -2.69 -0.46
N PHE A 381 5.13 -1.47 -0.80
CA PHE A 381 6.00 -0.30 -0.91
C PHE A 381 5.56 0.79 0.06
N MET A 382 6.45 1.21 0.95
CA MET A 382 6.20 2.27 1.92
C MET A 382 7.34 3.29 1.94
N GLY A 383 7.02 4.56 1.65
CA GLY A 383 7.96 5.67 1.66
C GLY A 383 7.90 6.55 0.41
N TYR A 384 8.55 7.71 0.46
CA TYR A 384 8.69 8.58 -0.70
C TYR A 384 9.46 7.86 -1.82
N GLN A 385 8.79 7.65 -2.97
CA GLN A 385 9.33 7.01 -4.17
C GLN A 385 9.88 5.58 -3.93
N SER A 386 9.37 4.84 -2.94
CA SER A 386 9.70 3.42 -2.80
C SER A 386 9.14 2.61 -3.97
N GLY A 387 9.97 1.79 -4.63
CA GLY A 387 9.57 1.01 -5.81
C GLY A 387 9.11 1.86 -6.99
N TYR A 388 9.59 3.10 -7.13
CA TYR A 388 9.10 4.07 -8.10
C TYR A 388 9.03 3.52 -9.54
N SER A 389 10.10 2.85 -10.00
CA SER A 389 10.22 2.33 -11.36
C SER A 389 9.73 0.89 -11.53
N ASN A 390 9.15 0.24 -10.50
CA ASN A 390 8.72 -1.17 -10.60
C ASN A 390 7.73 -1.30 -11.73
N THR A 391 7.92 -2.17 -12.71
CA THR A 391 6.98 -2.37 -13.82
C THR A 391 6.22 -3.67 -13.65
N THR A 392 6.94 -4.79 -13.58
CA THR A 392 6.37 -6.15 -13.47
C THR A 392 7.02 -6.98 -12.36
N GLY A 393 7.88 -6.39 -11.54
CA GLY A 393 8.47 -7.09 -10.40
C GLY A 393 7.40 -7.48 -9.37
N ASP A 394 7.47 -8.72 -8.88
CA ASP A 394 6.51 -9.30 -7.96
C ASP A 394 7.13 -9.62 -6.59
N PHE A 395 6.29 -9.71 -5.55
CA PHE A 395 6.69 -10.15 -4.22
C PHE A 395 7.81 -9.31 -3.59
N ASN A 396 7.86 -8.02 -3.87
CA ASN A 396 8.86 -7.12 -3.30
C ASN A 396 8.34 -6.40 -2.05
N LEU A 397 9.18 -6.29 -1.03
CA LEU A 397 8.95 -5.53 0.20
C LEU A 397 9.95 -4.37 0.28
N PHE A 398 9.53 -3.14 -0.03
CA PHE A 398 10.38 -1.94 0.01
C PHE A 398 9.87 -0.95 1.05
N ILE A 399 10.69 -0.67 2.07
CA ILE A 399 10.36 0.27 3.14
C ILE A 399 11.48 1.30 3.28
N GLY A 400 11.17 2.56 3.02
CA GLY A 400 12.09 3.69 3.15
C GLY A 400 12.12 4.60 1.92
N ARG A 401 12.67 5.80 2.10
CA ARG A 401 12.84 6.78 1.01
C ARG A 401 13.67 6.16 -0.12
N ARG A 402 13.10 6.10 -1.32
CA ARG A 402 13.74 5.54 -2.52
C ARG A 402 14.26 4.11 -2.37
N SER A 403 13.68 3.32 -1.46
CA SER A 403 14.00 1.89 -1.39
C SER A 403 13.53 1.20 -2.67
N GLY A 404 14.42 0.49 -3.36
CA GLY A 404 14.13 -0.15 -4.65
C GLY A 404 13.71 0.83 -5.77
N TYR A 405 14.20 2.07 -5.76
CA TYR A 405 13.74 3.14 -6.66
C TYR A 405 13.77 2.76 -8.15
N LEU A 406 14.88 2.19 -8.65
CA LEU A 406 15.05 1.78 -10.04
C LEU A 406 14.60 0.33 -10.33
N ASN A 407 13.96 -0.38 -9.38
CA ASN A 407 13.52 -1.76 -9.61
C ASN A 407 12.59 -1.78 -10.79
N THR A 408 12.83 -2.59 -11.82
CA THR A 408 11.92 -2.70 -12.98
C THR A 408 11.20 -4.05 -12.93
N THR A 409 11.94 -5.15 -13.09
CA THR A 409 11.39 -6.51 -13.11
C THR A 409 11.89 -7.39 -11.96
N GLY A 410 12.84 -6.90 -11.16
CA GLY A 410 13.38 -7.63 -10.01
C GLY A 410 12.26 -8.06 -9.06
N SER A 411 12.33 -9.31 -8.60
CA SER A 411 11.27 -9.96 -7.82
C SER A 411 11.82 -10.59 -6.54
N ARG A 412 10.94 -10.79 -5.55
CA ARG A 412 11.26 -11.43 -4.25
C ARG A 412 12.38 -10.71 -3.47
N ASN A 413 12.46 -9.39 -3.60
CA ASN A 413 13.43 -8.57 -2.88
C ASN A 413 12.82 -7.98 -1.59
N THR A 414 13.60 -7.94 -0.52
CA THR A 414 13.25 -7.25 0.73
C THR A 414 14.25 -6.16 1.01
N PHE A 415 13.85 -4.90 0.84
CA PHE A 415 14.68 -3.72 1.07
C PHE A 415 14.09 -2.85 2.19
N PHE A 416 14.89 -2.59 3.22
CA PHE A 416 14.50 -1.79 4.37
C PHE A 416 15.58 -0.74 4.68
N GLY A 417 15.26 0.54 4.46
CA GLY A 417 16.16 1.66 4.70
C GLY A 417 16.05 2.76 3.65
N SER A 418 16.61 3.94 3.94
CA SER A 418 16.76 4.97 2.90
C SER A 418 17.79 4.49 1.87
N ASN A 419 17.40 4.53 0.59
CA ASN A 419 18.23 4.16 -0.56
C ASN A 419 18.74 2.70 -0.54
N SER A 420 18.09 1.79 0.20
CA SER A 420 18.38 0.35 0.10
C SER A 420 17.96 -0.17 -1.27
N GLY A 421 18.89 -0.78 -2.01
CA GLY A 421 18.64 -1.27 -3.37
C GLY A 421 18.19 -0.19 -4.37
N ASP A 422 18.59 1.09 -4.19
CA ASP A 422 18.14 2.23 -5.02
C ASP A 422 18.31 1.97 -6.53
N SER A 423 19.42 1.31 -6.91
CA SER A 423 19.77 1.02 -8.31
C SER A 423 19.35 -0.38 -8.80
N ASN A 424 18.66 -1.19 -7.99
CA ASN A 424 18.27 -2.55 -8.39
C ASN A 424 17.39 -2.44 -9.61
N THR A 425 17.70 -3.12 -10.72
CA THR A 425 16.85 -3.11 -11.92
C THR A 425 16.15 -4.45 -12.06
N THR A 426 16.93 -5.52 -12.21
CA THR A 426 16.43 -6.89 -12.45
C THR A 426 16.84 -7.88 -11.36
N GLY A 427 17.66 -7.46 -10.39
CA GLY A 427 18.11 -8.33 -9.31
C GLY A 427 16.95 -8.96 -8.52
N GLU A 428 17.11 -10.24 -8.15
CA GLU A 428 16.11 -11.07 -7.49
C GLU A 428 16.63 -11.71 -6.19
N ASP A 429 15.68 -12.03 -5.30
CA ASP A 429 15.94 -12.79 -4.07
C ASP A 429 17.00 -12.13 -3.17
N ASN A 430 17.01 -10.80 -3.10
CA ASN A 430 17.93 -10.03 -2.27
C ASN A 430 17.28 -9.53 -0.97
N LEU A 431 18.02 -9.56 0.13
CA LEU A 431 17.65 -9.01 1.44
C LEU A 431 18.60 -7.88 1.82
N PHE A 432 18.17 -6.62 1.72
CA PHE A 432 18.96 -5.44 2.08
C PHE A 432 18.32 -4.68 3.23
N ILE A 433 18.99 -4.63 4.37
CA ILE A 433 18.49 -3.94 5.57
C ILE A 433 19.56 -2.96 6.06
N GLY A 434 19.25 -1.67 6.00
CA GLY A 434 20.14 -0.58 6.41
C GLY A 434 20.16 0.55 5.37
N SER A 435 20.44 1.77 5.82
CA SER A 435 20.55 2.90 4.89
C SER A 435 21.73 2.70 3.94
N GLY A 436 21.46 2.79 2.64
CA GLY A 436 22.44 2.57 1.57
C GLY A 436 22.89 1.12 1.38
N SER A 437 22.24 0.15 2.03
CA SER A 437 22.55 -1.28 1.85
C SER A 437 22.26 -1.69 0.40
N GLY A 438 23.26 -2.23 -0.30
CA GLY A 438 23.13 -2.65 -1.70
C GLY A 438 22.71 -1.52 -2.67
N SER A 439 23.00 -0.25 -2.38
CA SER A 439 22.47 0.89 -3.14
C SER A 439 22.80 0.88 -4.63
N SER A 440 23.92 0.29 -5.03
CA SER A 440 24.37 0.18 -6.42
C SER A 440 24.06 -1.18 -7.06
N ASN A 441 23.35 -2.09 -6.37
CA ASN A 441 23.01 -3.40 -6.94
C ASN A 441 22.16 -3.16 -8.17
N THR A 442 22.52 -3.69 -9.33
CA THR A 442 21.72 -3.59 -10.56
C THR A 442 21.07 -4.93 -10.87
N GLU A 443 21.88 -5.99 -10.96
CA GLU A 443 21.45 -7.33 -11.39
C GLU A 443 21.88 -8.44 -10.42
N GLY A 444 22.58 -8.08 -9.34
CA GLY A 444 23.05 -9.04 -8.34
C GLY A 444 21.88 -9.76 -7.68
N ASN A 445 22.00 -11.09 -7.56
CA ASN A 445 20.97 -11.99 -7.04
C ASN A 445 21.43 -12.73 -5.78
N TYR A 446 20.46 -13.14 -4.96
CA TYR A 446 20.70 -13.98 -3.78
C TYR A 446 21.65 -13.35 -2.75
N ASN A 447 21.65 -12.02 -2.63
CA ASN A 447 22.51 -11.31 -1.68
C ASN A 447 21.77 -11.01 -0.38
N THR A 448 22.44 -11.18 0.75
CA THR A 448 21.95 -10.79 2.09
C THR A 448 22.87 -9.74 2.68
N PHE A 449 22.44 -8.48 2.69
CA PHE A 449 23.18 -7.34 3.25
C PHE A 449 22.41 -6.75 4.44
N LEU A 450 23.03 -6.78 5.62
CA LEU A 450 22.46 -6.24 6.85
C LEU A 450 23.47 -5.30 7.52
N GLY A 451 23.17 -4.00 7.50
CA GLY A 451 24.03 -2.94 8.01
C GLY A 451 23.98 -1.70 7.13
N SER A 452 24.24 -0.51 7.69
CA SER A 452 24.34 0.70 6.87
C SER A 452 25.53 0.57 5.91
N ALA A 453 25.26 0.83 4.62
CA ALA A 453 26.19 0.71 3.51
C ALA A 453 26.85 -0.67 3.35
N ALA A 454 26.24 -1.74 3.87
CA ALA A 454 26.68 -3.11 3.57
C ALA A 454 26.50 -3.38 2.06
N GLY A 455 27.56 -3.83 1.39
CA GLY A 455 27.57 -4.09 -0.05
C GLY A 455 27.18 -2.90 -0.93
N ALA A 456 27.40 -1.66 -0.47
CA ALA A 456 26.87 -0.46 -1.15
C ALA A 456 27.28 -0.34 -2.62
N ALA A 457 28.49 -0.78 -2.98
CA ALA A 457 29.00 -0.75 -4.35
C ALA A 457 28.70 -2.02 -5.19
N ASN A 458 28.00 -3.02 -4.63
CA ASN A 458 27.72 -4.28 -5.34
C ASN A 458 26.89 -3.96 -6.57
N THR A 459 27.33 -4.35 -7.78
CA THR A 459 26.58 -4.13 -9.02
C THR A 459 25.95 -5.44 -9.49
N THR A 460 26.77 -6.44 -9.78
CA THR A 460 26.34 -7.75 -10.30
C THR A 460 26.82 -8.93 -9.44
N GLY A 461 27.51 -8.68 -8.33
CA GLY A 461 27.92 -9.72 -7.39
C GLY A 461 26.72 -10.53 -6.89
N ILE A 462 26.88 -11.85 -6.75
CA ILE A 462 25.81 -12.79 -6.38
C ILE A 462 26.18 -13.65 -5.18
N ARG A 463 25.17 -14.14 -4.45
CA ARG A 463 25.32 -15.08 -3.33
C ARG A 463 26.23 -14.56 -2.21
N ASN A 464 26.25 -13.24 -2.00
CA ASN A 464 27.05 -12.63 -0.94
C ASN A 464 26.23 -12.47 0.35
N THR A 465 26.84 -12.74 1.50
CA THR A 465 26.27 -12.48 2.83
C THR A 465 27.15 -11.48 3.56
N PHE A 466 26.69 -10.22 3.68
CA PHE A 466 27.42 -9.15 4.37
C PHE A 466 26.62 -8.66 5.59
N LEU A 467 27.19 -8.82 6.78
CA LEU A 467 26.58 -8.45 8.05
C LEU A 467 27.49 -7.48 8.81
N GLY A 468 27.10 -6.22 8.91
CA GLY A 468 27.82 -5.18 9.65
C GLY A 468 27.90 -3.85 8.90
N TYR A 469 28.24 -2.79 9.64
CA TYR A 469 28.46 -1.47 9.04
C TYR A 469 29.60 -1.52 8.03
N MET A 470 29.30 -1.11 6.78
CA MET A 470 30.23 -1.10 5.64
C MET A 470 30.94 -2.45 5.38
N SER A 471 30.31 -3.58 5.75
CA SER A 471 30.78 -4.91 5.36
C SER A 471 30.68 -5.07 3.84
N GLY A 472 31.79 -5.46 3.19
CA GLY A 472 31.87 -5.60 1.73
C GLY A 472 31.58 -4.31 0.95
N TYR A 473 31.84 -3.13 1.53
CA TYR A 473 31.43 -1.83 0.97
C TYR A 473 31.82 -1.63 -0.50
N GLN A 474 33.05 -1.99 -0.90
CA GLN A 474 33.56 -1.82 -2.26
C GLN A 474 33.33 -3.03 -3.19
N ASN A 475 32.58 -4.06 -2.76
CA ASN A 475 32.35 -5.23 -3.60
C ASN A 475 31.57 -4.78 -4.82
N THR A 476 32.04 -5.07 -6.04
CA THR A 476 31.36 -4.72 -7.28
C THR A 476 30.77 -5.97 -7.93
N THR A 477 31.61 -6.94 -8.26
CA THR A 477 31.22 -8.19 -8.95
C THR A 477 31.65 -9.46 -8.22
N GLY A 478 32.32 -9.34 -7.07
CA GLY A 478 32.73 -10.49 -6.28
C GLY A 478 31.53 -11.32 -5.84
N ASN A 479 31.66 -12.64 -5.84
CA ASN A 479 30.54 -13.55 -5.58
C ASN A 479 30.85 -14.59 -4.50
N SER A 480 29.78 -15.11 -3.90
CA SER A 480 29.84 -16.19 -2.89
C SER A 480 30.73 -15.87 -1.69
N ASN A 481 30.74 -14.61 -1.26
CA ASN A 481 31.50 -14.16 -0.09
C ASN A 481 30.61 -14.13 1.16
N THR A 482 31.17 -14.46 2.32
CA THR A 482 30.53 -14.33 3.65
C THR A 482 31.37 -13.39 4.51
N PHE A 483 30.90 -12.17 4.74
CA PHE A 483 31.58 -11.15 5.56
C PHE A 483 30.73 -10.80 6.77
N LEU A 484 31.25 -11.06 7.96
CA LEU A 484 30.55 -10.82 9.23
C LEU A 484 31.39 -9.93 10.14
N GLY A 485 30.99 -8.68 10.33
CA GLY A 485 31.66 -7.69 11.17
C GLY A 485 31.67 -6.29 10.56
N GLN A 486 32.13 -5.31 11.35
CA GLN A 486 32.33 -3.95 10.87
C GLN A 486 33.54 -3.89 9.93
N TYR A 487 33.40 -3.25 8.76
CA TYR A 487 34.47 -3.10 7.76
C TYR A 487 35.11 -4.41 7.27
N THR A 488 34.43 -5.54 7.46
CA THR A 488 34.91 -6.84 7.00
C THR A 488 34.90 -6.89 5.47
N GLY A 489 36.04 -7.26 4.86
CA GLY A 489 36.19 -7.27 3.40
C GLY A 489 35.94 -5.91 2.73
N TYR A 490 36.17 -4.79 3.44
CA TYR A 490 35.81 -3.44 3.01
C TYR A 490 36.24 -3.10 1.58
N SER A 491 37.50 -3.40 1.22
CA SER A 491 38.07 -3.12 -0.10
C SER A 491 37.91 -4.23 -1.14
N ASN A 492 37.15 -5.29 -0.84
CA ASN A 492 36.94 -6.37 -1.81
C ASN A 492 36.17 -5.83 -2.99
N THR A 493 36.70 -5.95 -4.20
CA THR A 493 36.04 -5.51 -5.44
C THR A 493 35.50 -6.72 -6.21
N THR A 494 36.38 -7.64 -6.60
CA THR A 494 36.04 -8.82 -7.42
C THR A 494 36.41 -10.15 -6.77
N GLY A 495 36.94 -10.12 -5.55
CA GLY A 495 37.29 -11.32 -4.80
C GLY A 495 36.08 -12.21 -4.53
N PHE A 496 36.28 -13.53 -4.56
CA PHE A 496 35.18 -14.50 -4.51
C PHE A 496 35.48 -15.72 -3.63
N TYR A 497 34.43 -16.40 -3.17
CA TYR A 497 34.51 -17.53 -2.24
C TYR A 497 35.30 -17.23 -0.95
N ASN A 498 35.24 -15.99 -0.43
CA ASN A 498 35.91 -15.62 0.81
C ASN A 498 34.98 -15.74 2.02
N ILE A 499 35.50 -16.22 3.15
CA ILE A 499 34.83 -16.22 4.46
C ILE A 499 35.64 -15.33 5.39
N PHE A 500 35.14 -14.13 5.67
CA PHE A 500 35.77 -13.18 6.59
C PHE A 500 34.85 -12.94 7.79
N ILE A 501 35.35 -13.14 9.00
CA ILE A 501 34.59 -13.01 10.24
C ILE A 501 35.44 -12.24 11.26
N GLY A 502 34.95 -11.10 11.74
CA GLY A 502 35.68 -10.21 12.64
C GLY A 502 35.79 -8.79 12.10
N ILE A 503 36.00 -7.82 12.98
CA ILE A 503 36.16 -6.41 12.59
C ILE A 503 37.37 -6.29 11.67
N THR A 504 37.21 -5.61 10.53
CA THR A 504 38.29 -5.39 9.54
C THR A 504 39.01 -6.66 9.02
N ALA A 505 38.45 -7.87 9.24
CA ALA A 505 39.01 -9.10 8.68
C ALA A 505 39.01 -9.02 7.14
N GLY A 506 40.16 -9.28 6.52
CA GLY A 506 40.37 -9.08 5.09
C GLY A 506 40.14 -7.65 4.59
N GLY A 507 40.30 -6.63 5.45
CA GLY A 507 39.95 -5.25 5.15
C GLY A 507 40.55 -4.69 3.85
N ALA A 508 41.80 -5.04 3.52
CA ALA A 508 42.47 -4.62 2.30
C ALA A 508 42.36 -5.62 1.13
N ASN A 509 41.67 -6.76 1.30
CA ASN A 509 41.48 -7.75 0.24
C ASN A 509 40.73 -7.11 -0.93
N THR A 510 41.32 -7.00 -2.12
CA THR A 510 40.69 -6.45 -3.32
C THR A 510 40.20 -7.56 -4.25
N THR A 511 41.09 -8.45 -4.69
CA THR A 511 40.81 -9.52 -5.66
C THR A 511 41.11 -10.92 -5.11
N GLY A 512 41.60 -11.01 -3.86
CA GLY A 512 41.85 -12.29 -3.20
C GLY A 512 40.61 -13.17 -3.14
N ALA A 513 40.81 -14.48 -3.23
CA ALA A 513 39.73 -15.46 -3.43
C ALA A 513 39.99 -16.75 -2.66
N ARG A 514 38.92 -17.45 -2.27
CA ARG A 514 38.99 -18.72 -1.52
C ARG A 514 39.73 -18.58 -0.18
N ASN A 515 39.69 -17.41 0.44
CA ASN A 515 40.32 -17.16 1.73
C ASN A 515 39.36 -17.38 2.89
N VAL A 516 39.86 -17.89 4.01
CA VAL A 516 39.14 -17.99 5.28
C VAL A 516 39.91 -17.17 6.32
N PHE A 517 39.39 -16.00 6.69
CA PHE A 517 39.96 -15.11 7.71
C PHE A 517 38.97 -14.97 8.86
N ILE A 518 39.33 -15.49 10.04
CA ILE A 518 38.44 -15.49 11.21
C ILE A 518 39.21 -14.88 12.37
N GLY A 519 38.79 -13.71 12.83
CA GLY A 519 39.42 -12.92 13.90
C GLY A 519 39.50 -11.44 13.52
N ASP A 520 39.50 -10.56 14.52
CA ASP A 520 39.72 -9.12 14.31
C ASP A 520 41.05 -8.89 13.60
N GLN A 521 41.02 -8.10 12.52
CA GLN A 521 42.15 -7.79 11.63
C GLN A 521 42.87 -9.01 11.03
N SER A 522 42.27 -10.20 11.06
CA SER A 522 42.85 -11.38 10.40
C SER A 522 42.97 -11.14 8.88
N GLY A 523 44.15 -11.43 8.32
CA GLY A 523 44.45 -11.21 6.90
C GLY A 523 44.33 -9.77 6.42
N TYR A 524 44.38 -8.77 7.31
CA TYR A 524 44.12 -7.37 6.97
C TYR A 524 44.91 -6.87 5.74
N SER A 525 46.21 -7.14 5.66
CA SER A 525 47.09 -6.65 4.56
C SER A 525 47.10 -7.55 3.32
N CYS A 526 46.31 -8.63 3.29
CA CYS A 526 46.31 -9.59 2.19
C CYS A 526 45.41 -9.08 1.04
N ALA A 527 45.96 -8.25 0.15
CA ALA A 527 45.17 -7.61 -0.90
C ALA A 527 44.76 -8.57 -2.03
N THR A 528 45.69 -9.39 -2.52
CA THR A 528 45.48 -10.27 -3.69
C THR A 528 45.73 -11.76 -3.41
N GLY A 529 46.04 -12.14 -2.18
CA GLY A 529 46.33 -13.55 -1.86
C GLY A 529 45.10 -14.45 -2.00
N HIS A 530 45.32 -15.72 -2.34
CA HIS A 530 44.25 -16.70 -2.52
C HIS A 530 44.47 -17.97 -1.70
N SER A 531 43.39 -18.71 -1.42
CA SER A 531 43.44 -20.02 -0.78
C SER A 531 44.16 -20.01 0.58
N ASN A 532 44.06 -18.90 1.32
CA ASN A 532 44.66 -18.75 2.64
C ASN A 532 43.66 -19.12 3.75
N VAL A 533 44.18 -19.56 4.89
CA VAL A 533 43.41 -19.89 6.10
C VAL A 533 44.07 -19.22 7.30
N PHE A 534 43.50 -18.11 7.77
CA PHE A 534 44.01 -17.33 8.92
C PHE A 534 42.98 -17.32 10.05
N LEU A 535 43.32 -17.88 11.21
CA LEU A 535 42.43 -18.01 12.36
C LEU A 535 43.06 -17.41 13.63
N GLY A 536 42.36 -16.43 14.20
CA GLY A 536 42.59 -15.75 15.47
C GLY A 536 42.88 -14.25 15.34
N TYR A 537 43.00 -13.57 16.48
CA TYR A 537 43.24 -12.12 16.55
C TYR A 537 44.53 -11.77 15.80
N GLU A 538 44.43 -10.89 14.80
CA GLU A 538 45.52 -10.44 13.93
C GLU A 538 46.29 -11.56 13.17
N ALA A 539 45.70 -12.75 13.03
CA ALA A 539 46.32 -13.85 12.30
C ALA A 539 46.55 -13.48 10.82
N GLY A 540 47.78 -13.62 10.34
CA GLY A 540 48.14 -13.28 8.97
C GLY A 540 48.05 -11.78 8.65
N TYR A 541 48.01 -10.90 9.65
CA TYR A 541 47.90 -9.46 9.48
C TYR A 541 48.93 -8.90 8.48
N ASN A 542 50.21 -9.30 8.61
CA ASN A 542 51.31 -8.81 7.78
C ASN A 542 51.56 -9.69 6.54
N VAL A 543 50.71 -10.68 6.27
CA VAL A 543 50.87 -11.58 5.12
C VAL A 543 50.40 -10.85 3.86
N VAL A 544 51.33 -10.14 3.23
CA VAL A 544 51.07 -9.35 2.01
C VAL A 544 51.07 -10.26 0.79
N ASN A 545 49.95 -10.25 0.04
CA ASN A 545 49.78 -10.84 -1.30
C ASN A 545 50.26 -12.30 -1.46
N SER A 546 50.32 -13.06 -0.36
CA SER A 546 50.73 -14.45 -0.38
C SER A 546 49.51 -15.36 -0.52
N SER A 547 49.68 -16.47 -1.22
CA SER A 547 48.63 -17.48 -1.41
C SER A 547 49.01 -18.78 -0.71
N ASN A 548 48.01 -19.63 -0.48
CA ASN A 548 48.19 -20.98 0.06
C ASN A 548 48.83 -21.01 1.46
N LYS A 549 48.60 -20.00 2.29
CA LYS A 549 49.18 -19.92 3.65
C LYS A 549 48.16 -20.33 4.72
N LEU A 550 48.65 -21.04 5.74
CA LEU A 550 47.92 -21.35 6.97
C LEU A 550 48.56 -20.57 8.13
N TYR A 551 47.77 -19.77 8.85
CA TYR A 551 48.17 -19.11 10.09
C TYR A 551 47.09 -19.35 11.15
N ILE A 552 47.46 -20.02 12.23
CA ILE A 552 46.65 -20.07 13.44
C ILE A 552 47.46 -19.36 14.53
N SER A 553 47.02 -18.17 14.91
CA SER A 553 47.72 -17.30 15.87
C SER A 553 46.74 -16.33 16.53
N ASN A 554 47.11 -15.77 17.67
CA ASN A 554 46.33 -14.78 18.42
C ASN A 554 47.08 -13.44 18.58
N SER A 555 48.05 -13.19 17.73
CA SER A 555 48.82 -11.97 17.66
C SER A 555 49.22 -11.70 16.22
N LYS A 556 49.54 -10.44 15.93
CA LYS A 556 50.32 -10.07 14.75
C LYS A 556 51.54 -10.97 14.61
N ASP A 557 51.84 -11.36 13.36
CA ASP A 557 52.70 -12.47 12.91
C ASP A 557 54.18 -12.49 13.39
N TRP A 558 54.47 -12.27 14.67
CA TRP A 558 55.82 -12.10 15.20
C TRP A 558 56.14 -13.05 16.37
N PRO A 559 57.25 -13.80 16.33
CA PRO A 559 58.06 -14.15 15.16
C PRO A 559 57.46 -15.28 14.32
N ASN A 560 56.49 -16.04 14.86
CA ASN A 560 55.92 -17.21 14.21
C ASN A 560 54.47 -17.46 14.69
N PRO A 561 53.57 -17.98 13.83
CA PRO A 561 52.27 -18.46 14.27
C PRO A 561 52.41 -19.72 15.16
N LEU A 562 51.38 -20.00 15.97
CA LEU A 562 51.31 -21.26 16.73
C LEU A 562 51.32 -22.45 15.76
N ILE A 563 50.52 -22.35 14.69
CA ILE A 563 50.55 -23.28 13.56
C ILE A 563 50.70 -22.47 12.28
N GLY A 564 51.81 -22.68 11.59
CA GLY A 564 52.10 -22.10 10.28
C GLY A 564 52.05 -23.18 9.21
N GLY A 565 51.66 -22.84 7.98
CA GLY A 565 51.65 -23.82 6.91
C GLY A 565 51.67 -23.21 5.52
N ASP A 566 52.03 -24.06 4.56
CA ASP A 566 52.03 -23.73 3.14
C ASP A 566 51.38 -24.87 2.35
N PHE A 567 50.13 -24.68 1.96
CA PHE A 567 49.34 -25.62 1.18
C PHE A 567 49.93 -25.89 -0.21
N SER A 568 50.73 -24.97 -0.77
CA SER A 568 51.39 -25.20 -2.07
C SER A 568 52.48 -26.26 -1.99
N THR A 569 53.04 -26.46 -0.80
CA THR A 569 54.09 -27.46 -0.55
C THR A 569 53.60 -28.63 0.30
N GLY A 570 52.36 -28.58 0.81
CA GLY A 570 51.82 -29.58 1.74
C GLY A 570 52.55 -29.62 3.08
N ARG A 571 53.15 -28.49 3.51
CA ARG A 571 53.97 -28.44 4.72
C ARG A 571 53.26 -27.72 5.87
N VAL A 572 53.53 -28.17 7.08
CA VAL A 572 53.05 -27.57 8.33
C VAL A 572 54.20 -27.38 9.33
N GLY A 573 54.14 -26.28 10.08
CA GLY A 573 55.06 -25.94 11.14
C GLY A 573 54.36 -25.62 12.45
N ILE A 574 54.96 -26.00 13.58
CA ILE A 574 54.52 -25.66 14.94
C ILE A 574 55.49 -24.65 15.54
N ASN A 575 54.97 -23.50 15.97
CA ASN A 575 55.76 -22.33 16.42
C ASN A 575 56.77 -21.84 15.35
N ARG A 576 56.51 -22.12 14.07
CA ARG A 576 57.28 -21.66 12.91
C ARG A 576 56.48 -21.78 11.61
N MET A 577 56.93 -21.05 10.59
CA MET A 577 56.58 -21.37 9.21
C MET A 577 57.50 -22.49 8.68
N PRO A 578 56.96 -23.48 7.95
CA PRO A 578 57.77 -24.55 7.39
C PRO A 578 58.58 -24.10 6.17
N THR A 579 59.83 -24.57 6.02
CA THR A 579 60.73 -24.18 4.91
C THR A 579 61.22 -25.35 4.04
N THR A 580 61.23 -26.57 4.56
CA THR A 580 62.01 -27.70 4.04
C THR A 580 61.25 -29.02 4.14
N TYR A 581 60.75 -29.38 5.32
CA TYR A 581 60.13 -30.68 5.58
C TYR A 581 58.61 -30.60 5.67
N ALA A 582 57.93 -31.75 5.51
CA ALA A 582 56.48 -31.85 5.61
C ALA A 582 55.95 -31.40 6.99
N LEU A 583 56.70 -31.68 8.06
CA LEU A 583 56.45 -31.21 9.42
C LEU A 583 57.73 -30.57 9.98
N GLU A 584 57.65 -29.33 10.46
CA GLU A 584 58.75 -28.67 11.15
C GLU A 584 58.30 -28.13 12.51
N VAL A 585 58.97 -28.52 13.59
CA VAL A 585 58.64 -28.03 14.93
C VAL A 585 59.79 -27.16 15.43
N ASN A 586 59.48 -25.93 15.83
CA ASN A 586 60.42 -25.10 16.57
C ASN A 586 60.26 -25.40 18.06
N GLY A 587 60.93 -26.46 18.52
CA GLY A 587 60.83 -26.97 19.89
C GLY A 587 61.08 -28.48 19.94
N THR A 588 61.01 -29.05 21.14
CA THR A 588 61.17 -30.50 21.35
C THR A 588 59.91 -31.25 20.93
N ILE A 589 60.07 -32.32 20.15
CA ILE A 589 58.99 -33.22 19.77
C ILE A 589 59.00 -34.41 20.73
N TRP A 590 57.86 -34.69 21.37
CA TRP A 590 57.63 -35.93 22.09
C TRP A 590 56.70 -36.83 21.27
N ALA A 591 57.24 -37.92 20.71
CA ALA A 591 56.48 -38.90 19.91
C ALA A 591 56.49 -40.27 20.60
N ASN A 592 55.35 -40.71 21.11
CA ASN A 592 55.17 -42.01 21.75
C ASN A 592 54.50 -43.00 20.76
N GLY A 593 55.08 -44.20 20.57
CA GLY A 593 54.43 -45.31 19.86
C GLY A 593 54.49 -45.31 18.32
N ALA A 594 55.36 -44.51 17.69
CA ALA A 594 55.54 -44.51 16.24
C ALA A 594 57.03 -44.60 15.86
N GLN A 595 57.34 -45.41 14.83
CA GLN A 595 58.63 -45.34 14.14
C GLN A 595 58.68 -44.00 13.39
N ILE A 596 59.51 -43.05 13.85
CA ILE A 596 59.97 -41.98 12.97
C ILE A 596 60.98 -42.62 12.01
N THR A 597 60.50 -43.26 10.94
CA THR A 597 61.32 -43.90 9.90
C THR A 597 61.89 -42.84 8.94
N ALA A 598 62.46 -41.75 9.46
CA ALA A 598 63.13 -40.72 8.67
C ALA A 598 64.62 -41.04 8.58
N GLY A 599 65.15 -41.16 7.35
CA GLY A 599 66.48 -41.69 7.04
C GLY A 599 67.64 -41.13 7.89
N ASN A 600 68.52 -42.06 8.28
CA ASN A 600 69.76 -41.89 9.06
C ASN A 600 70.80 -40.93 8.46
N THR A 601 70.45 -39.66 8.29
CA THR A 601 71.45 -38.61 8.03
C THR A 601 71.34 -37.54 9.09
N THR A 602 72.26 -37.59 10.05
CA THR A 602 72.47 -36.56 11.05
C THR A 602 73.54 -35.58 10.55
N TRP A 603 73.36 -34.27 10.74
CA TRP A 603 74.38 -33.28 10.37
C TRP A 603 75.73 -33.56 11.05
N SER A 604 76.81 -33.69 10.26
CA SER A 604 78.15 -34.08 10.77
C SER A 604 79.30 -33.25 10.16
N ASP A 605 79.00 -32.13 9.49
CA ASP A 605 80.00 -31.22 8.90
C ASP A 605 80.93 -30.64 9.99
N ALA A 606 82.24 -30.63 9.72
CA ALA A 606 83.25 -30.17 10.68
C ALA A 606 83.04 -28.72 11.12
N ARG A 607 82.45 -27.85 10.27
CA ARG A 607 82.17 -26.44 10.59
C ARG A 607 81.11 -26.26 11.68
N PHE A 608 80.26 -27.26 11.92
CA PHE A 608 79.23 -27.23 12.96
C PHE A 608 79.71 -27.81 14.29
N LYS A 609 80.99 -28.22 14.39
CA LYS A 609 81.56 -28.84 15.59
C LYS A 609 82.71 -27.99 16.13
N LYS A 610 82.81 -27.90 17.46
CA LYS A 610 83.93 -27.27 18.18
C LYS A 610 84.46 -28.29 19.20
N ASN A 611 85.71 -28.13 19.64
CA ASN A 611 86.36 -29.03 20.60
C ASN A 611 86.39 -30.50 20.14
N ILE A 612 86.76 -30.73 18.88
CA ILE A 612 86.82 -32.07 18.28
C ILE A 612 88.04 -32.81 18.85
N ILE A 613 87.80 -33.76 19.74
CA ILE A 613 88.81 -34.64 20.34
C ILE A 613 88.55 -36.10 19.94
N THR A 614 89.62 -36.87 19.73
CA THR A 614 89.51 -38.31 19.49
C THR A 614 89.04 -39.01 20.76
N ILE A 615 88.13 -39.96 20.61
CA ILE A 615 87.64 -40.80 21.70
C ILE A 615 88.76 -41.76 22.09
N ASN A 616 89.20 -41.74 23.35
CA ASN A 616 90.23 -42.63 23.88
C ASN A 616 89.62 -43.67 24.83
N ASN A 617 90.29 -44.81 24.99
CA ASN A 617 89.81 -45.96 25.79
C ASN A 617 88.46 -46.50 25.30
N ALA A 618 88.19 -46.34 24.00
CA ALA A 618 86.92 -46.70 23.40
C ALA A 618 86.67 -48.20 23.52
N LEU A 619 87.69 -49.04 23.33
CA LEU A 619 87.57 -50.50 23.41
C LEU A 619 87.23 -50.96 24.83
N VAL A 620 87.94 -50.46 25.84
CA VAL A 620 87.68 -50.82 27.24
C VAL A 620 86.26 -50.43 27.65
N ASN A 621 85.84 -49.22 27.29
CA ASN A 621 84.51 -48.72 27.65
C ASN A 621 83.38 -49.42 26.88
N VAL A 622 83.58 -49.77 25.60
CA VAL A 622 82.62 -50.59 24.82
C VAL A 622 82.54 -52.01 25.38
N CYS A 623 83.66 -52.62 25.77
CA CYS A 623 83.68 -53.94 26.39
C CYS A 623 82.96 -53.99 27.75
N ALA A 624 82.81 -52.86 28.42
CA ALA A 624 82.03 -52.75 29.65
C ALA A 624 80.51 -52.67 29.41
N LEU A 625 80.07 -52.44 28.17
CA LEU A 625 78.64 -52.41 27.82
C LEU A 625 78.09 -53.82 27.61
N ARG A 626 76.84 -54.02 28.03
CA ARG A 626 76.12 -55.28 27.89
C ARG A 626 75.05 -55.17 26.81
N GLY A 627 75.27 -55.86 25.70
CA GLY A 627 74.22 -56.13 24.72
C GLY A 627 73.18 -57.09 25.31
N VAL A 628 71.90 -56.78 25.14
CA VAL A 628 70.77 -57.56 25.66
C VAL A 628 69.74 -57.83 24.57
N THR A 629 69.02 -58.93 24.69
CA THR A 629 67.74 -59.14 24.01
C THR A 629 66.60 -58.94 24.99
N TYR A 630 65.52 -58.29 24.56
CA TYR A 630 64.36 -58.04 25.41
C TYR A 630 63.07 -58.02 24.58
N ASP A 631 61.94 -58.25 25.24
CA ASP A 631 60.61 -58.01 24.68
C ASP A 631 60.05 -56.74 25.33
N TRP A 632 59.35 -55.90 24.57
CA TRP A 632 58.67 -54.75 25.14
C TRP A 632 57.49 -55.21 26.00
N ASP A 633 57.26 -54.55 27.15
CA ASP A 633 56.05 -54.77 27.94
C ASP A 633 54.86 -54.12 27.22
N ASN A 634 54.25 -54.87 26.30
CA ASN A 634 53.09 -54.38 25.56
C ASN A 634 51.77 -54.46 26.35
N VAL A 635 51.79 -54.83 27.64
CA VAL A 635 50.61 -54.85 28.51
C VAL A 635 50.42 -53.52 29.23
N ASN A 636 51.52 -52.79 29.52
CA ASN A 636 51.48 -51.45 30.07
C ASN A 636 50.94 -50.44 29.03
N SER A 637 49.99 -49.58 29.45
CA SER A 637 49.34 -48.59 28.58
C SER A 637 50.31 -47.58 27.94
N ASN A 638 51.44 -47.32 28.59
CA ASN A 638 52.44 -46.38 28.08
C ASN A 638 53.34 -46.99 26.99
N THR A 639 53.36 -48.32 26.86
CA THR A 639 54.24 -49.08 25.94
C THR A 639 53.47 -50.10 25.10
N SER A 640 52.13 -50.07 25.13
CA SER A 640 51.25 -50.99 24.38
C SER A 640 51.44 -50.89 22.87
N ASN A 641 51.86 -49.73 22.37
CA ASN A 641 52.08 -49.46 20.95
C ASN A 641 53.50 -49.78 20.47
N PHE A 642 54.38 -50.28 21.34
CA PHE A 642 55.76 -50.62 20.95
C PHE A 642 55.81 -51.89 20.10
N PRO A 643 56.84 -52.05 19.23
CA PRO A 643 56.95 -53.22 18.35
C PRO A 643 56.90 -54.54 19.13
N LYS A 644 56.06 -55.48 18.68
CA LYS A 644 55.99 -56.82 19.29
C LYS A 644 57.16 -57.69 18.84
N GLY A 645 57.57 -58.61 19.72
CA GLY A 645 58.63 -59.60 19.45
C GLY A 645 60.00 -59.19 19.97
N LYS A 646 60.95 -60.12 19.90
CA LYS A 646 62.28 -59.98 20.50
C LYS A 646 63.08 -58.87 19.83
N GLN A 647 63.49 -57.91 20.63
CA GLN A 647 64.37 -56.80 20.26
C GLN A 647 65.80 -57.06 20.75
N ILE A 648 66.76 -56.36 20.15
CA ILE A 648 68.17 -56.35 20.55
C ILE A 648 68.55 -54.92 20.88
N GLY A 649 69.30 -54.71 21.96
CA GLY A 649 69.78 -53.39 22.33
C GLY A 649 70.63 -53.39 23.58
N VAL A 650 70.60 -52.27 24.30
CA VAL A 650 71.28 -52.02 25.58
C VAL A 650 70.28 -51.41 26.58
N ILE A 651 70.59 -51.50 27.87
CA ILE A 651 69.78 -50.88 28.93
C ILE A 651 70.28 -49.46 29.17
N ALA A 652 69.39 -48.46 29.05
CA ALA A 652 69.76 -47.04 29.14
C ALA A 652 70.49 -46.68 30.44
N GLN A 653 70.03 -47.23 31.56
CA GLN A 653 70.63 -47.01 32.89
C GLN A 653 72.04 -47.61 33.01
N GLU A 654 72.36 -48.65 32.23
CA GLU A 654 73.70 -49.24 32.19
C GLU A 654 74.63 -48.41 31.30
N VAL A 655 74.13 -47.97 30.15
CA VAL A 655 74.87 -47.07 29.24
C VAL A 655 75.22 -45.76 29.94
N GLU A 656 74.28 -45.16 30.68
CA GLU A 656 74.46 -43.87 31.36
C GLU A 656 75.66 -43.86 32.33
N LYS A 657 75.97 -45.00 32.96
CA LYS A 657 77.10 -45.11 33.90
C LYS A 657 78.46 -44.98 33.23
N ILE A 658 78.54 -45.34 31.94
CA ILE A 658 79.80 -45.41 31.18
C ILE A 658 79.87 -44.24 30.18
N PHE A 659 78.75 -43.97 29.50
CA PHE A 659 78.57 -42.92 28.51
C PHE A 659 77.29 -42.13 28.82
N PRO A 660 77.28 -41.27 29.86
CA PRO A 660 76.11 -40.45 30.22
C PRO A 660 75.64 -39.57 29.06
N GLU A 661 76.55 -39.14 28.18
CA GLU A 661 76.25 -38.34 27.00
C GLU A 661 75.41 -39.06 25.92
N LEU A 662 75.28 -40.39 26.01
CA LEU A 662 74.45 -41.19 25.12
C LEU A 662 73.01 -41.37 25.63
N VAL A 663 72.69 -40.90 26.83
CA VAL A 663 71.40 -41.14 27.47
C VAL A 663 70.66 -39.83 27.73
N THR A 664 69.42 -39.76 27.27
CA THR A 664 68.52 -38.63 27.54
C THR A 664 67.42 -39.07 28.50
N THR A 665 67.13 -38.26 29.51
CA THR A 665 66.00 -38.48 30.43
C THR A 665 64.88 -37.50 30.07
N GLY A 666 63.69 -38.02 29.74
CA GLY A 666 62.51 -37.21 29.46
C GLY A 666 61.95 -36.53 30.71
N GLU A 667 61.05 -35.56 30.53
CA GLU A 667 60.33 -34.90 31.64
C GLU A 667 59.47 -35.87 32.46
N ASP A 668 59.06 -36.99 31.85
CA ASP A 668 58.37 -38.12 32.46
C ASP A 668 59.29 -39.06 33.26
N GLY A 669 60.60 -38.81 33.26
CA GLY A 669 61.61 -39.61 33.94
C GLY A 669 62.09 -40.85 33.19
N TYR A 670 61.53 -41.17 32.02
CA TYR A 670 61.99 -42.31 31.22
C TYR A 670 63.29 -41.99 30.47
N LYS A 671 64.17 -42.98 30.33
CA LYS A 671 65.49 -42.84 29.70
C LYS A 671 65.52 -43.45 28.31
N SER A 672 66.13 -42.76 27.36
CA SER A 672 66.37 -43.23 25.99
C SER A 672 67.86 -43.17 25.63
N VAL A 673 68.30 -44.06 24.73
CA VAL A 673 69.71 -44.17 24.29
C VAL A 673 69.85 -43.70 22.85
N ALA A 674 70.87 -42.89 22.58
CA ALA A 674 71.29 -42.46 21.26
C ALA A 674 72.12 -43.56 20.55
N TYR A 675 71.48 -44.64 20.14
CA TYR A 675 72.12 -45.80 19.49
C TYR A 675 72.99 -45.40 18.28
N GLU A 676 72.56 -44.41 17.51
CA GLU A 676 73.26 -43.93 16.31
C GLU A 676 74.65 -43.37 16.64
N LYS A 677 74.83 -42.78 17.81
CA LYS A 677 76.10 -42.19 18.25
C LYS A 677 77.10 -43.24 18.74
N MET A 678 76.63 -44.45 19.08
CA MET A 678 77.52 -45.56 19.46
C MET A 678 78.44 -45.98 18.31
N SER A 679 78.06 -45.73 17.06
CA SER A 679 78.89 -46.03 15.89
C SER A 679 80.28 -45.39 15.96
N ALA A 680 80.39 -44.15 16.45
CA ALA A 680 81.69 -43.48 16.60
C ALA A 680 82.57 -44.13 17.68
N LEU A 681 81.95 -44.61 18.78
CA LEU A 681 82.65 -45.38 19.81
C LEU A 681 83.20 -46.69 19.24
N LEU A 682 82.38 -47.40 18.45
CA LEU A 682 82.76 -48.66 17.82
C LEU A 682 83.92 -48.47 16.84
N VAL A 683 83.96 -47.36 16.09
CA VAL A 683 85.06 -47.06 15.16
C VAL A 683 86.40 -46.96 15.89
N GLU A 684 86.49 -46.19 16.97
CA GLU A 684 87.74 -46.07 17.73
C GLU A 684 88.06 -47.35 18.51
N ALA A 685 87.06 -48.05 19.03
CA ALA A 685 87.25 -49.36 19.68
C ALA A 685 87.85 -50.39 18.71
N ILE A 686 87.37 -50.44 17.47
CA ILE A 686 87.91 -51.33 16.43
C ILE A 686 89.36 -50.95 16.07
N LYS A 687 89.69 -49.66 15.97
CA LYS A 687 91.06 -49.21 15.73
C LYS A 687 92.00 -49.58 16.88
N GLU A 688 91.57 -49.38 18.12
CA GLU A 688 92.30 -49.81 19.32
C GLU A 688 92.53 -51.34 19.32
N GLN A 689 91.49 -52.11 19.00
CA GLN A 689 91.57 -53.58 18.90
C GLN A 689 92.52 -54.02 17.78
N GLN A 690 92.45 -53.40 16.60
CA GLN A 690 93.33 -53.70 15.47
C GLN A 690 94.79 -53.44 15.82
N LYS A 691 95.08 -52.37 16.55
CA LYS A 691 96.44 -52.07 17.04
C LYS A 691 96.95 -53.15 18.00
N GLN A 692 96.10 -53.68 18.88
CA GLN A 692 96.46 -54.82 19.76
C GLN A 692 96.73 -56.09 18.94
N ILE A 693 95.93 -56.36 17.90
CA ILE A 693 96.15 -57.51 17.00
C ILE A 693 97.48 -57.40 16.25
N GLU A 694 97.83 -56.21 15.76
CA GLU A 694 99.11 -55.97 15.08
C GLU A 694 100.30 -56.13 16.03
N ALA A 695 100.18 -55.64 17.26
CA ALA A 695 101.20 -55.85 18.30
C ALA A 695 101.39 -57.34 18.61
N LEU A 696 100.28 -58.09 18.78
CA LEU A 696 100.31 -59.54 19.00
C LEU A 696 100.93 -60.29 17.81
N LYS A 697 100.65 -59.88 16.56
CA LYS A 697 101.27 -60.47 15.36
C LYS A 697 102.78 -60.21 15.30
N ALA A 698 103.23 -58.99 15.64
CA ALA A 698 104.65 -58.66 15.67
C ALA A 698 105.40 -59.47 16.74
N GLU A 699 104.78 -59.67 17.90
CA GLU A 699 105.31 -60.51 18.97
C GLU A 699 105.37 -62.00 18.57
N LEU A 700 104.33 -62.50 17.87
CA LEU A 700 104.32 -63.85 17.31
C LEU A 700 105.45 -64.08 16.29
N GLU A 701 105.71 -63.12 15.41
CA GLU A 701 106.82 -63.21 14.43
C GLU A 701 108.19 -63.14 15.12
N SER A 702 108.32 -62.35 16.19
CA SER A 702 109.52 -62.35 17.04
C SER A 702 109.74 -63.73 17.70
N ILE A 703 108.69 -64.34 18.25
CA ILE A 703 108.74 -65.67 18.88
C ILE A 703 109.06 -66.75 17.84
N LYS A 704 108.46 -66.71 16.64
CA LYS A 704 108.80 -67.63 15.54
C LYS A 704 110.24 -67.49 15.07
N ALA A 705 110.80 -66.28 15.08
CA ALA A 705 112.21 -66.06 14.77
C ALA A 705 113.15 -66.64 15.85
N MET A 706 112.73 -66.67 17.12
CA MET A 706 113.47 -67.32 18.20
C MET A 706 113.41 -68.86 18.14
N LEU A 707 112.33 -69.46 17.63
CA LEU A 707 112.14 -70.91 17.47
C LEU A 707 112.84 -71.52 16.23
N LYS A 708 113.39 -70.69 15.33
CA LYS A 708 114.14 -71.12 14.13
C LYS A 708 115.66 -71.17 14.32
N LYS A 709 116.15 -70.86 15.53
CA LYS A 709 117.50 -71.20 16.00
C LYS A 709 117.39 -72.39 16.94
#